data_AF-A0A6M9PSA0-F1
#
_entry.id   AF-A0A6M9PSA0-F1
#
_cell.length_a   1.000
_cell.length_b   1.000
_cell.length_c   1.000
_cell.angle_alpha   90.00
_cell.angle_beta   90.00
_cell.angle_gamma   90.00
#
_symmetry.space_group_name_H-M   'P 1'
#
loop_
_entity.id
_entity.type
_entity.pdbx_description
1 polymer ?
#
loop_
_entity_poly.entity_id
_entity_poly.type
_entity_poly.pdbx_seq_one_letter_code
_entity_poly.pdbx_strand_id
1 'polypeptide(L)'
;MTPFTFFKLESAQKEVWKRRALPISIAVIGTFALVLLVLLSIASSNTEFFDNYFIWLYAANIAIGICLTLVILTLVIVIAIRWHKGRFGTRLIAKLAMIFALVGVVPGLILYGVSLQFVSRSIETWFDVKVESALNSGLELGRVTLQIAQEEILAEGNFIAEQITQVPSGTSSDQVGAMVMKIRNQFGIQEVSLFDIRRNLILSSEPSSKKYLPAPSADVVAEAFKKNGLTFIDQIEVEEGQRAYQVRAIVPIVRKKVVQGKRDVEDKYFLQLVRLIPSPLAKNIFAVESAYSEYQEKSLGRTGLRKMFVGTLTLTLFFALFVAITLALMLGRQLARPLLMLLKGTQAVAKGDLSPKPELDTGDELGMLTRQFNVMTRQLADTRTSLQESKTFLETVLGNLTAGVCIFDRNFNVVSSNAGADRIFGQDLTQLDGRPLSDAPTLIEFEQTIKEGFATMKLAVGADGDPADPERQQVAPVWQKQIQLHRTNEFENELEVTLFVRGTELNSDLRMVVFDDITDVVSAQRSIAWSEVARRLAHEIKNPLTPIQLSAERLQHKLAGKLTPEQEEMMNRSTETIIGQVQAMKEMVNDFRDFAKTPGLQLKPLSINALTQEILGLYEGSSLKTRLDDHCPNIMGDPTQLRQVIHNLLQNAQDATLEGAHQDASVEIKTELVPYGELNGAMQNAVRLTISDSGSGFPAKILARAFEPYITTKSKGTGLGLAVVKKIVDDHGAKIEIRNRVRGDEVVGAQVSILFMNLAKEAA
;
A
#
# COMPACT_ATOMS: atom_id res chain seq x y z
N MET A 1 22.77 -38.81 -20.30
CA MET A 1 21.38 -38.87 -19.82
C MET A 1 21.38 -39.49 -18.45
N THR A 2 21.35 -38.68 -17.40
CA THR A 2 21.32 -39.10 -15.99
C THR A 2 19.95 -38.77 -15.37
N PRO A 3 19.39 -39.65 -14.53
CA PRO A 3 18.07 -39.47 -13.92
C PRO A 3 18.23 -38.72 -12.59
N PHE A 4 17.88 -37.44 -12.52
CA PHE A 4 17.89 -36.71 -11.25
C PHE A 4 16.92 -35.52 -11.23
N THR A 5 15.62 -35.75 -11.44
CA THR A 5 14.59 -34.74 -11.18
C THR A 5 13.24 -35.39 -10.89
N PHE A 6 13.02 -35.97 -9.70
CA PHE A 6 11.66 -36.32 -9.25
C PHE A 6 11.37 -36.16 -7.75
N PHE A 7 12.33 -35.71 -6.92
CA PHE A 7 12.10 -35.49 -5.49
C PHE A 7 12.38 -34.03 -5.09
N LYS A 8 11.41 -33.14 -5.33
CA LYS A 8 11.43 -31.80 -4.71
C LYS A 8 10.06 -31.14 -4.49
N LEU A 9 8.96 -31.90 -4.54
CA LEU A 9 7.59 -31.36 -4.32
C LEU A 9 6.93 -31.78 -2.99
N GLU A 10 7.52 -32.67 -2.16
CA GLU A 10 6.86 -33.19 -0.95
C GLU A 10 7.01 -32.34 0.34
N SER A 11 7.93 -31.37 0.40
CA SER A 11 8.18 -30.63 1.65
C SER A 11 7.15 -29.51 1.90
N ALA A 12 6.66 -28.85 0.84
CA ALA A 12 5.68 -27.76 0.96
C ALA A 12 4.27 -28.28 1.31
N GLN A 13 3.85 -29.43 0.76
CA GLN A 13 2.54 -30.02 1.09
C GLN A 13 2.48 -30.55 2.53
N LYS A 14 3.58 -31.07 3.09
CA LYS A 14 3.64 -31.52 4.50
C LYS A 14 3.45 -30.39 5.51
N GLU A 15 3.96 -29.18 5.23
CA GLU A 15 3.72 -28.00 6.10
C GLU A 15 2.28 -27.47 6.01
N VAL A 16 1.68 -27.48 4.81
CA VAL A 16 0.29 -27.05 4.61
C VAL A 16 -0.70 -28.01 5.27
N TRP A 17 -0.45 -29.33 5.15
CA TRP A 17 -1.24 -30.35 5.85
C TRP A 17 -1.13 -30.23 7.36
N LYS A 18 0.08 -30.03 7.92
CA LYS A 18 0.24 -29.77 9.36
C LYS A 18 -0.49 -28.50 9.83
N ARG A 19 -0.54 -27.44 9.01
CA ARG A 19 -1.26 -26.19 9.34
C ARG A 19 -2.79 -26.33 9.36
N ARG A 20 -3.37 -27.23 8.56
CA ARG A 20 -4.83 -27.49 8.52
C ARG A 20 -5.27 -28.67 9.39
N ALA A 21 -4.40 -29.65 9.63
CA ALA A 21 -4.72 -30.83 10.44
C ALA A 21 -5.02 -30.49 11.91
N LEU A 22 -4.29 -29.53 12.49
CA LEU A 22 -4.49 -29.11 13.88
C LEU A 22 -5.88 -28.49 14.13
N PRO A 23 -6.37 -27.48 13.36
CA PRO A 23 -7.72 -26.95 13.55
C PRO A 23 -8.82 -27.97 13.23
N ILE A 24 -8.62 -28.87 12.26
CA ILE A 24 -9.58 -29.95 11.98
C ILE A 24 -9.68 -30.92 13.17
N SER A 25 -8.54 -31.33 13.74
CA SER A 25 -8.51 -32.22 14.91
C SER A 25 -9.19 -31.59 16.13
N ILE A 26 -8.95 -30.31 16.36
CA ILE A 26 -9.61 -29.51 17.41
C ILE A 26 -11.13 -29.49 17.19
N ALA A 27 -11.60 -29.25 15.96
CA ALA A 27 -13.01 -29.24 15.63
C ALA A 27 -13.67 -30.61 15.86
N VAL A 28 -13.04 -31.69 15.41
CA VAL A 28 -13.53 -33.06 15.59
C VAL A 28 -13.67 -33.42 17.07
N ILE A 29 -12.66 -33.13 17.89
CA ILE A 29 -12.71 -33.39 19.35
C ILE A 29 -13.85 -32.58 19.99
N GLY A 30 -14.05 -31.34 19.57
CA GLY A 30 -15.17 -30.50 20.02
C GLY A 30 -16.54 -31.10 19.67
N THR A 31 -16.71 -31.60 18.44
CA THR A 31 -17.95 -32.26 18.01
C THR A 31 -18.22 -33.54 18.81
N PHE A 32 -17.22 -34.39 19.02
CA PHE A 32 -17.37 -35.60 19.84
C PHE A 32 -17.72 -35.27 21.30
N ALA A 33 -17.10 -34.25 21.88
CA ALA A 33 -17.43 -33.80 23.24
C ALA A 33 -18.88 -33.28 23.33
N LEU A 34 -19.35 -32.52 22.33
CA LEU A 34 -20.73 -32.04 22.27
C LEU A 34 -21.73 -33.20 22.13
N VAL A 35 -21.46 -34.16 21.24
CA VAL A 35 -22.31 -35.35 21.08
C VAL A 35 -22.36 -36.15 22.37
N LEU A 36 -21.23 -36.33 23.06
CA LEU A 36 -21.20 -37.04 24.34
C LEU A 36 -22.00 -36.30 25.42
N LEU A 37 -21.94 -34.96 25.48
CA LEU A 37 -22.77 -34.18 26.40
C LEU A 37 -24.27 -34.36 26.14
N VAL A 38 -24.68 -34.41 24.87
CA VAL A 38 -26.08 -34.68 24.50
C VAL A 38 -26.48 -36.09 24.91
N LEU A 39 -25.64 -37.10 24.65
CA LEU A 39 -25.88 -38.49 25.06
C LEU A 39 -26.00 -38.63 26.59
N LEU A 40 -25.13 -37.96 27.36
CA LEU A 40 -25.21 -37.93 28.83
C LEU A 40 -26.48 -37.24 29.34
N SER A 41 -26.94 -36.19 28.64
CA SER A 41 -28.21 -35.54 28.96
C SER A 41 -29.40 -36.46 28.74
N ILE A 42 -29.40 -37.24 27.65
CA ILE A 42 -30.45 -38.24 27.35
C ILE A 42 -30.40 -39.39 28.36
N ALA A 43 -29.19 -39.85 28.72
CA ALA A 43 -29.02 -40.89 29.74
C ALA A 43 -29.53 -40.45 31.12
N SER A 44 -29.49 -39.16 31.44
CA SER A 44 -30.01 -38.64 32.71
C SER A 44 -31.54 -38.71 32.83
N SER A 45 -32.30 -38.83 31.74
CA SER A 45 -33.77 -38.88 31.76
C SER A 45 -34.36 -40.27 31.49
N ASN A 46 -33.54 -41.24 31.10
CA ASN A 46 -33.97 -42.60 30.77
C ASN A 46 -33.19 -43.66 31.56
N THR A 47 -33.84 -44.25 32.56
CA THR A 47 -33.24 -45.25 33.48
C THR A 47 -32.76 -46.51 32.75
N GLU A 48 -33.52 -47.00 31.77
CA GLU A 48 -33.18 -48.21 31.01
C GLU A 48 -31.96 -47.98 30.09
N PHE A 49 -31.88 -46.81 29.47
CA PHE A 49 -30.71 -46.42 28.68
C PHE A 49 -29.48 -46.22 29.57
N PHE A 50 -29.66 -45.64 30.75
CA PHE A 50 -28.61 -45.46 31.73
C PHE A 50 -28.01 -46.81 32.16
N ASP A 51 -28.84 -47.77 32.58
CA ASP A 51 -28.36 -49.06 33.09
C ASP A 51 -27.61 -49.87 32.03
N ASN A 52 -28.09 -49.87 30.78
CA ASN A 52 -27.48 -50.63 29.68
C ASN A 52 -26.14 -50.06 29.20
N TYR A 53 -25.97 -48.73 29.23
CA TYR A 53 -24.81 -48.05 28.62
C TYR A 53 -23.90 -47.33 29.62
N PHE A 54 -24.16 -47.41 30.93
CA PHE A 54 -23.41 -46.70 31.97
C PHE A 54 -21.90 -46.84 31.83
N ILE A 55 -21.40 -48.07 31.67
CA ILE A 55 -19.96 -48.36 31.59
C ILE A 55 -19.33 -47.70 30.36
N TRP A 56 -20.00 -47.82 29.20
CA TRP A 56 -19.51 -47.25 27.95
C TRP A 56 -19.54 -45.72 27.97
N LEU A 57 -20.62 -45.12 28.48
CA LEU A 57 -20.74 -43.67 28.62
C LEU A 57 -19.70 -43.11 29.60
N TYR A 58 -19.49 -43.79 30.73
CA TYR A 58 -18.48 -43.40 31.71
C TYR A 58 -17.06 -43.50 31.15
N ALA A 59 -16.74 -44.60 30.45
CA ALA A 59 -15.44 -44.78 29.78
C ALA A 59 -15.20 -43.74 28.68
N ALA A 60 -16.21 -43.48 27.84
CA ALA A 60 -16.16 -42.45 26.81
C ALA A 60 -15.94 -41.05 27.40
N ASN A 61 -16.57 -40.77 28.54
CA ASN A 61 -16.40 -39.51 29.26
C ASN A 61 -14.97 -39.32 29.78
N ILE A 62 -14.38 -40.36 30.38
CA ILE A 62 -12.97 -40.32 30.80
C ILE A 62 -12.05 -40.12 29.58
N ALA A 63 -12.27 -40.86 28.49
CA ALA A 63 -11.45 -40.78 27.30
C ALA A 63 -11.48 -39.37 26.65
N ILE A 64 -12.67 -38.80 26.47
CA ILE A 64 -12.83 -37.44 25.92
C ILE A 64 -12.28 -36.39 26.91
N GLY A 65 -12.49 -36.57 28.21
CA GLY A 65 -11.92 -35.71 29.24
C GLY A 65 -10.39 -35.66 29.20
N ILE A 66 -9.72 -36.81 29.04
CA ILE A 66 -8.26 -36.89 28.85
C ILE A 66 -7.84 -36.18 27.56
N CYS A 67 -8.57 -36.42 26.46
CA CYS A 67 -8.29 -35.79 25.18
C CYS A 67 -8.39 -34.26 25.25
N LEU A 68 -9.48 -33.73 25.82
CA LEU A 68 -9.67 -32.30 26.06
C LEU A 68 -8.59 -31.74 26.99
N THR A 69 -8.22 -32.45 28.04
CA THR A 69 -7.15 -32.02 28.95
C THR A 69 -5.81 -31.90 28.22
N LEU A 70 -5.44 -32.87 27.39
CA LEU A 70 -4.22 -32.82 26.58
C LEU A 70 -4.25 -31.65 25.59
N VAL A 71 -5.39 -31.42 24.94
CA VAL A 71 -5.56 -30.28 24.02
C VAL A 71 -5.44 -28.96 24.76
N ILE A 72 -6.15 -28.79 25.88
CA ILE A 72 -6.10 -27.58 26.71
C ILE A 72 -4.66 -27.33 27.19
N LEU A 73 -3.98 -28.35 27.71
CA LEU A 73 -2.57 -28.25 28.15
C LEU A 73 -1.67 -27.81 26.98
N THR A 74 -1.85 -28.39 25.80
CA THR A 74 -1.11 -28.01 24.59
C THR A 74 -1.38 -26.55 24.20
N LEU A 75 -2.64 -26.10 24.24
CA LEU A 75 -3.02 -24.71 23.93
C LEU A 75 -2.41 -23.73 24.95
N VAL A 76 -2.45 -24.06 26.25
CA VAL A 76 -1.82 -23.27 27.31
C VAL A 76 -0.31 -23.20 27.14
N ILE A 77 0.36 -24.33 26.86
CA ILE A 77 1.80 -24.38 26.58
C ILE A 77 2.14 -23.51 25.36
N VAL A 78 1.34 -23.58 24.29
CA VAL A 78 1.55 -22.74 23.09
C VAL A 78 1.44 -21.25 23.44
N ILE A 79 0.49 -20.86 24.29
CA ILE A 79 0.36 -19.47 24.76
C ILE A 79 1.60 -19.08 25.59
N ALA A 80 2.04 -19.93 26.52
CA ALA A 80 3.19 -19.68 27.39
C ALA A 80 4.50 -19.56 26.59
N ILE A 81 4.74 -20.45 25.62
CA ILE A 81 5.93 -20.37 24.75
C ILE A 81 5.91 -19.10 23.91
N ARG A 82 4.74 -18.70 23.38
CA ARG A 82 4.60 -17.44 22.60
C ARG A 82 4.86 -16.20 23.44
N TRP A 83 4.47 -16.24 24.71
CA TRP A 83 4.77 -15.19 25.68
C TRP A 83 6.28 -15.08 25.91
N HIS A 84 6.96 -16.21 26.12
CA HIS A 84 8.38 -16.21 26.48
C HIS A 84 9.32 -15.90 25.32
N LYS A 85 8.98 -16.29 24.08
CA LYS A 85 9.84 -16.11 22.89
C LYS A 85 10.04 -14.66 22.42
N GLY A 86 9.42 -13.66 23.06
CA GLY A 86 9.77 -12.24 22.89
C GLY A 86 9.63 -11.63 21.49
N ARG A 87 9.08 -12.35 20.50
CA ARG A 87 8.94 -11.86 19.13
C ARG A 87 7.87 -10.77 19.07
N PHE A 88 8.17 -9.69 18.36
CA PHE A 88 7.29 -8.55 18.18
C PHE A 88 5.91 -8.99 17.66
N GLY A 89 4.84 -8.62 18.40
CA GLY A 89 3.45 -9.02 18.13
C GLY A 89 2.93 -10.25 18.91
N THR A 90 3.79 -11.13 19.43
CA THR A 90 3.32 -12.32 20.20
C THR A 90 2.83 -11.98 21.60
N ARG A 91 3.33 -10.90 22.20
CA ARG A 91 2.87 -10.39 23.51
C ARG A 91 1.40 -9.95 23.48
N LEU A 92 0.97 -9.26 22.42
CA LEU A 92 -0.42 -8.79 22.29
C LEU A 92 -1.38 -9.99 22.20
N ILE A 93 -1.07 -10.96 21.32
CA ILE A 93 -1.85 -12.19 21.15
C ILE A 93 -1.96 -12.96 22.46
N ALA A 94 -0.84 -13.12 23.17
CA ALA A 94 -0.81 -13.89 24.40
C ALA A 94 -1.53 -13.16 25.56
N LYS A 95 -1.46 -11.81 25.62
CA LYS A 95 -2.21 -11.01 26.60
C LYS A 95 -3.72 -11.08 26.38
N LEU A 96 -4.19 -10.92 25.14
CA LEU A 96 -5.61 -11.09 24.78
C LEU A 96 -6.08 -12.50 25.10
N ALA A 97 -5.31 -13.52 24.70
CA ALA A 97 -5.65 -14.91 24.99
C ALA A 97 -5.74 -15.21 26.49
N MET A 98 -4.86 -14.64 27.32
CA MET A 98 -4.94 -14.77 28.78
C MET A 98 -6.19 -14.10 29.36
N ILE A 99 -6.54 -12.90 28.91
CA ILE A 99 -7.74 -12.19 29.40
C ILE A 99 -9.00 -13.01 29.09
N PHE A 100 -9.16 -13.45 27.85
CA PHE A 100 -10.32 -14.26 27.47
C PHE A 100 -10.35 -15.62 28.18
N ALA A 101 -9.18 -16.26 28.38
CA ALA A 101 -9.11 -17.48 29.16
C ALA A 101 -9.55 -17.24 30.61
N LEU A 102 -9.07 -16.18 31.26
CA LEU A 102 -9.43 -15.86 32.65
C LEU A 102 -10.93 -15.59 32.79
N VAL A 103 -11.51 -14.82 31.87
CA VAL A 103 -12.95 -14.51 31.84
C VAL A 103 -13.80 -15.77 31.61
N GLY A 104 -13.31 -16.76 30.86
CA GLY A 104 -14.01 -18.03 30.67
C GLY A 104 -13.83 -19.04 31.83
N VAL A 105 -12.60 -19.18 32.34
CA VAL A 105 -12.22 -20.19 33.33
C VAL A 105 -12.82 -19.88 34.70
N VAL A 106 -12.67 -18.63 35.17
CA VAL A 106 -12.97 -18.29 36.57
C VAL A 106 -14.45 -18.47 36.90
N PRO A 107 -15.40 -17.92 36.11
CA PRO A 107 -16.83 -18.18 36.33
C PRO A 107 -17.18 -19.65 36.17
N GLY A 108 -16.56 -20.35 35.20
CA GLY A 108 -16.77 -21.78 34.96
C GLY A 108 -16.40 -22.64 36.17
N LEU A 109 -15.25 -22.37 36.81
CA LEU A 109 -14.81 -23.07 38.02
C LEU A 109 -15.73 -22.81 39.21
N ILE A 110 -16.22 -21.57 39.36
CA ILE A 110 -17.18 -21.22 40.43
C ILE A 110 -18.48 -21.99 40.23
N LEU A 111 -19.05 -21.96 39.02
CA LEU A 111 -20.27 -22.69 38.68
C LEU A 111 -20.08 -24.19 38.90
N TYR A 112 -18.96 -24.77 38.45
CA TYR A 112 -18.63 -26.17 38.69
C TYR A 112 -18.57 -26.51 40.18
N GLY A 113 -17.91 -25.69 40.99
CA GLY A 113 -17.83 -25.88 42.44
C GLY A 113 -19.20 -25.88 43.12
N VAL A 114 -20.05 -24.90 42.78
CA VAL A 114 -21.43 -24.81 43.31
C VAL A 114 -22.27 -25.99 42.83
N SER A 115 -22.21 -26.35 41.55
CA SER A 115 -22.94 -27.49 40.99
C SER A 115 -22.50 -28.82 41.60
N LEU A 116 -21.20 -29.03 41.82
CA LEU A 116 -20.68 -30.20 42.53
C LEU A 116 -21.26 -30.30 43.93
N GLN A 117 -21.24 -29.19 44.69
CA GLN A 117 -21.76 -29.17 46.04
C GLN A 117 -23.25 -29.47 46.06
N PHE A 118 -24.01 -28.85 45.16
CA PHE A 118 -25.45 -29.05 45.03
C PHE A 118 -25.79 -30.51 44.66
N VAL A 119 -25.17 -31.05 43.60
CA VAL A 119 -25.41 -32.45 43.17
C VAL A 119 -25.00 -33.44 44.24
N SER A 120 -23.81 -33.28 44.83
CA SER A 120 -23.32 -34.21 45.85
C SER A 120 -24.23 -34.22 47.08
N ARG A 121 -24.67 -33.04 47.53
CA ARG A 121 -25.53 -32.92 48.72
C ARG A 121 -26.97 -33.36 48.44
N SER A 122 -27.52 -33.05 47.28
CA SER A 122 -28.89 -33.42 46.90
C SER A 122 -29.04 -34.93 46.78
N ILE A 123 -28.12 -35.63 46.10
CA ILE A 123 -28.14 -37.10 45.99
C ILE A 123 -27.99 -37.74 47.37
N GLU A 124 -27.09 -37.22 48.22
CA GLU A 124 -26.88 -37.75 49.57
C GLU A 124 -28.10 -37.54 50.48
N THR A 125 -28.87 -36.47 50.27
CA THR A 125 -30.09 -36.19 51.06
C THR A 125 -31.25 -37.11 50.67
N TRP A 126 -31.41 -37.43 49.37
CA TRP A 126 -32.46 -38.35 48.90
C TRP A 126 -32.24 -39.79 49.37
N PHE A 127 -30.98 -40.17 49.57
CA PHE A 127 -30.56 -41.49 50.05
C PHE A 127 -29.94 -41.41 51.45
N ASP A 128 -30.45 -40.51 52.30
CA ASP A 128 -30.01 -40.39 53.68
C ASP A 128 -30.48 -41.60 54.51
N VAL A 129 -29.66 -41.97 55.50
CA VAL A 129 -29.90 -43.04 56.47
C VAL A 129 -31.24 -42.83 57.19
N LYS A 130 -31.71 -41.57 57.33
CA LYS A 130 -33.01 -41.28 57.93
C LYS A 130 -34.20 -41.79 57.12
N VAL A 131 -34.16 -41.70 55.79
CA VAL A 131 -35.24 -42.19 54.92
C VAL A 131 -35.26 -43.71 54.92
N GLU A 132 -34.08 -44.32 54.79
CA GLU A 132 -33.93 -45.77 54.88
C GLU A 132 -34.40 -46.30 56.25
N SER A 133 -33.99 -45.65 57.33
CA SER A 133 -34.40 -45.98 58.70
C SER A 133 -35.90 -45.83 58.89
N ALA A 134 -36.52 -44.74 58.40
CA ALA A 134 -37.96 -44.54 58.50
C ALA A 134 -38.76 -45.60 57.72
N LEU A 135 -38.32 -45.96 56.51
CA LEU A 135 -38.95 -47.02 55.71
C LEU A 135 -38.76 -48.39 56.38
N ASN A 136 -37.56 -48.68 56.89
CA ASN A 136 -37.28 -49.93 57.59
C ASN A 136 -38.10 -50.05 58.88
N SER A 137 -38.20 -48.99 59.68
CA SER A 137 -39.06 -48.95 60.86
C SER A 137 -40.55 -49.08 60.51
N GLY A 138 -40.99 -48.50 59.38
CA GLY A 138 -42.36 -48.69 58.88
C GLY A 138 -42.64 -50.13 58.47
N LEU A 139 -41.68 -50.79 57.81
CA LEU A 139 -41.76 -52.20 57.42
C LEU A 139 -41.77 -53.11 58.64
N GLU A 140 -40.90 -52.83 59.62
CA GLU A 140 -40.85 -53.52 60.91
C GLU A 140 -42.16 -53.36 61.67
N LEU A 141 -42.72 -52.15 61.73
CA LEU A 141 -44.02 -51.89 62.34
C LEU A 141 -45.13 -52.70 61.67
N GLY A 142 -45.13 -52.80 60.34
CA GLY A 142 -46.06 -53.64 59.59
C GLY A 142 -45.93 -55.13 59.95
N ARG A 143 -44.69 -55.64 60.00
CA ARG A 143 -44.39 -57.03 60.40
C ARG A 143 -44.80 -57.33 61.83
N VAL A 144 -44.47 -56.44 62.78
CA VAL A 144 -44.87 -56.57 64.19
C VAL A 144 -46.39 -56.53 64.32
N THR A 145 -47.09 -55.67 63.59
CA THR A 145 -48.56 -55.61 63.63
C THR A 145 -49.21 -56.90 63.11
N LEU A 146 -48.66 -57.50 62.04
CA LEU A 146 -49.12 -58.80 61.55
C LEU A 146 -48.81 -59.92 62.54
N GLN A 147 -47.67 -59.88 63.21
CA GLN A 147 -47.33 -60.84 64.27
C GLN A 147 -48.27 -60.72 65.47
N ILE A 148 -48.59 -59.50 65.92
CA ILE A 148 -49.58 -59.28 66.99
C ILE A 148 -50.93 -59.86 66.57
N ALA A 149 -51.37 -59.61 65.33
CA ALA A 149 -52.62 -60.17 64.83
C ALA A 149 -52.61 -61.71 64.79
N GLN A 150 -51.46 -62.35 64.51
CA GLN A 150 -51.27 -63.80 64.62
C GLN A 150 -51.37 -64.29 66.07
N GLU A 151 -50.72 -63.61 67.01
CA GLU A 151 -50.76 -63.97 68.43
C GLU A 151 -52.17 -63.80 69.02
N GLU A 152 -52.87 -62.71 68.70
CA GLU A 152 -54.24 -62.44 69.13
C GLU A 152 -55.23 -63.49 68.61
N ILE A 153 -55.25 -63.77 67.30
CA ILE A 153 -56.19 -64.76 66.75
C ILE A 153 -55.91 -66.17 67.28
N LEU A 154 -54.65 -66.50 67.60
CA LEU A 154 -54.30 -67.77 68.22
C LEU A 154 -54.78 -67.84 69.67
N ALA A 155 -54.60 -66.77 70.45
CA ALA A 155 -55.08 -66.69 71.83
C ALA A 155 -56.61 -66.78 71.91
N GLU A 156 -57.31 -66.06 71.03
CA GLU A 156 -58.77 -66.14 70.91
C GLU A 156 -59.24 -67.53 70.44
N GLY A 157 -58.51 -68.15 69.50
CA GLY A 157 -58.78 -69.50 69.05
C GLY A 157 -58.61 -70.53 70.17
N ASN A 158 -57.58 -70.39 71.00
CA ASN A 158 -57.39 -71.19 72.21
C ASN A 158 -58.53 -71.00 73.22
N PHE A 159 -59.01 -69.77 73.40
CA PHE A 159 -60.18 -69.49 74.22
C PHE A 159 -61.44 -70.18 73.68
N ILE A 160 -61.70 -70.11 72.37
CA ILE A 160 -62.84 -70.81 71.74
C ILE A 160 -62.70 -72.33 71.91
N ALA A 161 -61.49 -72.88 71.69
CA ALA A 161 -61.18 -74.29 71.88
C ALA A 161 -61.45 -74.77 73.32
N GLU A 162 -61.06 -73.98 74.33
CA GLU A 162 -61.32 -74.27 75.73
C GLU A 162 -62.81 -74.25 76.06
N GLN A 163 -63.54 -73.22 75.59
CA GLN A 163 -64.99 -73.12 75.75
C GLN A 163 -65.71 -74.32 75.11
N ILE A 164 -65.31 -74.77 73.92
CA ILE A 164 -65.85 -75.97 73.27
C ILE A 164 -65.59 -77.22 74.11
N THR A 165 -64.41 -77.32 74.74
CA THR A 165 -64.04 -78.46 75.60
C THR A 165 -64.89 -78.52 76.88
N GLN A 166 -65.29 -77.36 77.42
CA GLN A 166 -66.10 -77.24 78.65
C GLN A 166 -67.61 -77.49 78.43
N VAL A 167 -68.09 -77.56 77.18
CA VAL A 167 -69.50 -77.87 76.88
C VAL A 167 -69.86 -79.28 77.38
N PRO A 168 -71.01 -79.51 78.04
CA PRO A 168 -71.45 -80.84 78.48
C PRO A 168 -71.55 -81.88 77.37
N SER A 169 -71.34 -83.16 77.71
CA SER A 169 -71.49 -84.28 76.76
C SER A 169 -72.97 -84.53 76.50
N GLY A 170 -73.50 -84.05 75.38
CA GLY A 170 -74.93 -84.18 75.00
C GLY A 170 -75.56 -82.92 74.37
N THR A 171 -74.86 -81.79 74.43
CA THR A 171 -75.24 -80.55 73.74
C THR A 171 -75.29 -80.77 72.22
N SER A 172 -76.36 -80.30 71.57
CA SER A 172 -76.52 -80.47 70.12
C SER A 172 -75.49 -79.66 69.34
N SER A 173 -75.15 -80.11 68.12
CA SER A 173 -74.24 -79.40 67.21
C SER A 173 -74.69 -77.96 66.95
N ASP A 174 -76.00 -77.72 66.90
CA ASP A 174 -76.59 -76.39 66.69
C ASP A 174 -76.34 -75.43 67.86
N GLN A 175 -76.36 -75.93 69.10
CA GLN A 175 -76.09 -75.13 70.30
C GLN A 175 -74.60 -74.74 70.40
N VAL A 176 -73.70 -75.66 70.06
CA VAL A 176 -72.25 -75.36 69.95
C VAL A 176 -72.00 -74.39 68.80
N GLY A 177 -72.68 -74.57 67.67
CA GLY A 177 -72.64 -73.64 66.54
C GLY A 177 -73.05 -72.23 66.90
N ALA A 178 -74.17 -72.06 67.60
CA ALA A 178 -74.64 -70.76 68.06
C ALA A 178 -73.67 -70.09 69.05
N MET A 179 -73.04 -70.87 69.95
CA MET A 179 -72.01 -70.36 70.86
C MET A 179 -70.77 -69.87 70.11
N VAL A 180 -70.26 -70.66 69.15
CA VAL A 180 -69.11 -70.29 68.32
C VAL A 180 -69.42 -69.05 67.47
N MET A 181 -70.63 -68.94 66.91
CA MET A 181 -71.06 -67.75 66.18
C MET A 181 -71.11 -66.50 67.07
N LYS A 182 -71.58 -66.63 68.32
CA LYS A 182 -71.59 -65.52 69.28
C LYS A 182 -70.17 -65.06 69.62
N ILE A 183 -69.27 -66.00 69.90
CA ILE A 183 -67.87 -65.70 70.24
C ILE A 183 -67.13 -65.13 69.02
N ARG A 184 -67.37 -65.66 67.81
CA ARG A 184 -66.87 -65.09 66.55
C ARG A 184 -67.25 -63.62 66.41
N ASN A 185 -68.53 -63.29 66.59
CA ASN A 185 -69.01 -61.91 66.47
C ASN A 185 -68.41 -61.01 67.57
N GLN A 186 -68.18 -61.54 68.77
CA GLN A 186 -67.56 -60.80 69.89
C GLN A 186 -66.10 -60.43 69.59
N PHE A 187 -65.32 -61.34 69.03
CA PHE A 187 -63.90 -61.10 68.69
C PHE A 187 -63.70 -60.55 67.27
N GLY A 188 -64.77 -60.33 66.50
CA GLY A 188 -64.67 -59.84 65.11
C GLY A 188 -63.88 -60.78 64.20
N ILE A 189 -63.98 -62.10 64.42
CA ILE A 189 -63.35 -63.11 63.57
C ILE A 189 -64.25 -63.30 62.33
N GLN A 190 -63.66 -63.41 61.14
CA GLN A 190 -64.46 -63.52 59.91
C GLN A 190 -65.03 -64.92 59.76
N GLU A 191 -64.16 -65.93 59.86
CA GLU A 191 -64.53 -67.34 59.72
C GLU A 191 -64.00 -68.14 60.91
N VAL A 192 -64.86 -68.97 61.49
CA VAL A 192 -64.47 -70.02 62.43
C VAL A 192 -65.05 -71.34 61.93
N SER A 193 -64.17 -72.30 61.67
CA SER A 193 -64.51 -73.61 61.11
C SER A 193 -63.92 -74.72 61.99
N LEU A 194 -64.76 -75.65 62.44
CA LEU A 194 -64.39 -76.80 63.27
C LEU A 194 -64.33 -78.05 62.42
N PHE A 195 -63.23 -78.80 62.53
CA PHE A 195 -62.99 -80.02 61.78
C PHE A 195 -62.67 -81.20 62.71
N ASP A 196 -63.00 -82.42 62.27
CA ASP A 196 -62.48 -83.64 62.89
C ASP A 196 -61.02 -83.88 62.51
N ILE A 197 -60.32 -84.78 63.22
CA ILE A 197 -58.93 -85.16 62.87
C ILE A 197 -58.80 -85.78 61.46
N ARG A 198 -59.91 -86.25 60.87
CA ARG A 198 -59.97 -86.76 59.48
C ARG A 198 -60.19 -85.65 58.45
N ARG A 199 -60.23 -84.38 58.89
CA ARG A 199 -60.44 -83.16 58.09
C ARG A 199 -61.84 -83.01 57.50
N ASN A 200 -62.83 -83.69 58.07
CA ASN A 200 -64.24 -83.46 57.76
C ASN A 200 -64.73 -82.22 58.52
N LEU A 201 -65.43 -81.33 57.80
CA LEU A 201 -66.03 -80.15 58.39
C LEU A 201 -67.21 -80.55 59.29
N ILE A 202 -67.17 -80.12 60.56
CA ILE A 202 -68.25 -80.34 61.54
C ILE A 202 -69.14 -79.11 61.62
N LEU A 203 -68.53 -77.93 61.67
CA LEU A 203 -69.21 -76.64 61.80
C LEU A 203 -68.42 -75.58 61.05
N SER A 204 -69.09 -74.69 60.33
CA SER A 204 -68.50 -73.43 59.89
C SER A 204 -69.44 -72.28 60.23
N SER A 205 -68.86 -71.15 60.57
CA SER A 205 -69.60 -69.92 60.81
C SER A 205 -70.04 -69.21 59.52
N GLU A 206 -69.46 -69.59 58.37
CA GLU A 206 -69.80 -69.02 57.06
C GLU A 206 -70.92 -69.84 56.39
N PRO A 207 -72.11 -69.25 56.11
CA PRO A 207 -73.28 -70.00 55.64
C PRO A 207 -73.21 -70.43 54.16
N SER A 208 -72.23 -69.96 53.39
CA SER A 208 -72.08 -70.29 51.96
C SER A 208 -71.00 -71.35 51.72
N SER A 209 -71.40 -72.50 51.17
CA SER A 209 -70.52 -73.66 50.92
C SER A 209 -69.37 -73.42 49.93
N LYS A 210 -69.35 -72.28 49.24
CA LYS A 210 -68.31 -71.88 48.28
C LYS A 210 -67.29 -70.86 48.81
N LYS A 211 -67.44 -70.37 50.05
CA LYS A 211 -66.60 -69.27 50.59
C LYS A 211 -65.78 -69.60 51.83
N TYR A 212 -65.91 -70.79 52.43
CA TYR A 212 -65.06 -71.19 53.55
C TYR A 212 -63.73 -71.78 53.07
N LEU A 213 -62.65 -71.54 53.82
CA LEU A 213 -61.33 -72.07 53.48
C LEU A 213 -61.27 -73.60 53.71
N PRO A 214 -60.75 -74.38 52.74
CA PRO A 214 -60.67 -75.83 52.88
C PRO A 214 -59.77 -76.24 54.05
N ALA A 215 -59.97 -77.46 54.55
CA ALA A 215 -59.19 -77.98 55.67
C ALA A 215 -57.67 -77.96 55.35
N PRO A 216 -56.82 -77.67 56.34
CA PRO A 216 -55.38 -77.64 56.15
C PRO A 216 -54.81 -79.03 55.79
N SER A 217 -53.59 -79.07 55.28
CA SER A 217 -52.90 -80.33 55.00
C SER A 217 -52.69 -81.14 56.29
N ALA A 218 -52.57 -82.47 56.17
CA ALA A 218 -52.39 -83.34 57.33
C ALA A 218 -51.13 -82.99 58.14
N ASP A 219 -50.07 -82.55 57.47
CA ASP A 219 -48.81 -82.13 58.10
C ASP A 219 -48.98 -80.87 58.94
N VAL A 220 -49.70 -79.88 58.40
CA VAL A 220 -50.01 -78.62 59.10
C VAL A 220 -50.86 -78.87 60.34
N VAL A 221 -51.86 -79.76 60.25
CA VAL A 221 -52.67 -80.17 61.40
C VAL A 221 -51.79 -80.87 62.43
N ALA A 222 -50.98 -81.85 62.03
CA ALA A 222 -50.09 -82.57 62.94
C ALA A 222 -49.10 -81.64 63.66
N GLU A 223 -48.56 -80.65 62.95
CA GLU A 223 -47.68 -79.63 63.52
C GLU A 223 -48.42 -78.71 64.51
N ALA A 224 -49.66 -78.30 64.20
CA ALA A 224 -50.48 -77.52 65.11
C ALA A 224 -50.78 -78.27 66.42
N PHE A 225 -51.02 -79.59 66.37
CA PHE A 225 -51.15 -80.41 67.58
C PHE A 225 -49.86 -80.54 68.38
N LYS A 226 -48.69 -80.53 67.72
CA LYS A 226 -47.38 -80.59 68.39
C LYS A 226 -47.01 -79.27 69.06
N LYS A 227 -47.31 -78.14 68.41
CA LYS A 227 -46.97 -76.78 68.87
C LYS A 227 -48.08 -76.12 69.69
N ASN A 228 -49.21 -76.81 69.90
CA ASN A 228 -50.40 -76.30 70.58
C ASN A 228 -50.95 -75.01 69.93
N GLY A 229 -51.03 -75.02 68.60
CA GLY A 229 -51.37 -73.85 67.80
C GLY A 229 -50.40 -73.61 66.66
N LEU A 230 -50.92 -73.18 65.51
CA LEU A 230 -50.11 -72.75 64.38
C LEU A 230 -50.80 -71.60 63.64
N THR A 231 -50.02 -70.59 63.24
CA THR A 231 -50.53 -69.39 62.56
C THR A 231 -49.87 -69.18 61.20
N PHE A 232 -50.62 -68.57 60.29
CA PHE A 232 -50.18 -68.26 58.94
C PHE A 232 -50.64 -66.85 58.55
N ILE A 233 -49.88 -66.19 57.70
CA ILE A 233 -50.28 -64.96 57.02
C ILE A 233 -50.34 -65.30 55.53
N ASP A 234 -51.50 -65.11 54.91
CA ASP A 234 -51.65 -65.24 53.47
C ASP A 234 -51.91 -63.86 52.86
N GLN A 235 -51.31 -63.61 51.70
CA GLN A 235 -51.68 -62.50 50.83
C GLN A 235 -52.77 -63.00 49.88
N ILE A 236 -53.94 -62.35 49.91
CA ILE A 236 -55.07 -62.66 49.03
C ILE A 236 -55.42 -61.46 48.16
N GLU A 237 -56.04 -61.74 47.03
CA GLU A 237 -56.65 -60.72 46.17
C GLU A 237 -58.15 -60.69 46.45
N VAL A 238 -58.62 -59.53 46.91
CA VAL A 238 -60.05 -59.27 47.18
C VAL A 238 -60.69 -58.72 45.90
N GLU A 239 -62.02 -58.77 45.79
CA GLU A 239 -62.77 -58.16 44.69
C GLU A 239 -62.26 -56.73 44.38
N GLU A 240 -62.16 -56.38 43.08
CA GLU A 240 -61.52 -55.15 42.56
C GLU A 240 -59.98 -55.10 42.56
N GLY A 241 -59.28 -56.25 42.67
CA GLY A 241 -57.82 -56.32 42.50
C GLY A 241 -57.03 -55.72 43.66
N GLN A 242 -57.69 -55.45 44.80
CA GLN A 242 -57.03 -54.97 46.01
C GLN A 242 -56.40 -56.15 46.76
N ARG A 243 -55.11 -56.04 47.07
CA ARG A 243 -54.41 -57.02 47.90
C ARG A 243 -54.80 -56.83 49.37
N ALA A 244 -55.08 -57.91 50.06
CA ALA A 244 -55.32 -57.93 51.49
C ALA A 244 -54.47 -59.01 52.18
N TYR A 245 -54.24 -58.80 53.48
CA TYR A 245 -53.64 -59.81 54.34
C TYR A 245 -54.75 -60.53 55.09
N GLN A 246 -54.71 -61.86 55.11
CA GLN A 246 -55.52 -62.65 56.02
C GLN A 246 -54.61 -63.42 56.98
N VAL A 247 -55.02 -63.47 58.24
CA VAL A 247 -54.35 -64.24 59.26
C VAL A 247 -55.18 -65.47 59.56
N ARG A 248 -54.53 -66.63 59.55
CA ARG A 248 -55.16 -67.92 59.81
C ARG A 248 -54.55 -68.54 61.05
N ALA A 249 -55.37 -69.01 61.98
CA ALA A 249 -54.93 -69.83 63.11
C ALA A 249 -55.55 -71.21 63.05
N ILE A 250 -54.75 -72.22 63.40
CA ILE A 250 -55.18 -73.61 63.55
C ILE A 250 -54.93 -74.00 65.00
N VAL A 251 -56.00 -74.28 65.72
CA VAL A 251 -55.97 -74.56 67.15
C VAL A 251 -56.45 -75.99 67.40
N PRO A 252 -55.62 -76.86 67.99
CA PRO A 252 -56.03 -78.21 68.34
C PRO A 252 -57.02 -78.21 69.52
N ILE A 253 -57.99 -79.11 69.47
CA ILE A 253 -58.97 -79.35 70.53
C ILE A 253 -58.89 -80.84 70.88
N VAL A 254 -58.61 -81.16 72.14
CA VAL A 254 -58.58 -82.54 72.63
C VAL A 254 -59.63 -82.69 73.71
N ARG A 255 -60.73 -83.39 73.39
CA ARG A 255 -61.82 -83.65 74.35
C ARG A 255 -61.67 -85.04 74.93
N LYS A 256 -61.49 -85.12 76.26
CA LYS A 256 -61.45 -86.39 76.98
C LYS A 256 -62.86 -86.86 77.28
N LYS A 257 -63.23 -88.04 76.78
CA LYS A 257 -64.51 -88.68 77.09
C LYS A 257 -64.32 -89.69 78.22
N VAL A 258 -64.95 -89.45 79.37
CA VAL A 258 -64.96 -90.42 80.48
C VAL A 258 -65.92 -91.55 80.11
N VAL A 259 -65.37 -92.65 79.60
CA VAL A 259 -66.11 -93.90 79.41
C VAL A 259 -65.88 -94.75 80.66
N GLN A 260 -66.96 -95.22 81.29
CA GLN A 260 -66.92 -96.03 82.51
C GLN A 260 -65.90 -97.17 82.39
N GLY A 261 -64.76 -97.04 83.08
CA GLY A 261 -63.91 -98.15 83.48
C GLY A 261 -62.71 -98.56 82.60
N LYS A 262 -62.37 -97.91 81.47
CA LYS A 262 -61.08 -98.16 80.76
C LYS A 262 -60.77 -97.10 79.67
N ARG A 263 -59.57 -96.51 79.78
CA ARG A 263 -58.88 -95.52 78.90
C ARG A 263 -59.74 -94.36 78.40
N ASP A 264 -59.37 -93.14 78.80
CA ASP A 264 -59.86 -91.89 78.19
C ASP A 264 -59.69 -91.98 76.67
N VAL A 265 -60.79 -92.07 75.93
CA VAL A 265 -60.77 -91.90 74.48
C VAL A 265 -60.73 -90.40 74.24
N GLU A 266 -59.62 -89.93 73.65
CA GLU A 266 -59.42 -88.55 73.26
C GLU A 266 -59.99 -88.33 71.86
N ASP A 267 -61.10 -87.60 71.78
CA ASP A 267 -61.58 -87.10 70.49
C ASP A 267 -60.76 -85.85 70.13
N LYS A 268 -60.06 -85.92 69.00
CA LYS A 268 -59.23 -84.84 68.48
C LYS A 268 -59.99 -84.07 67.39
N TYR A 269 -60.13 -82.78 67.60
CA TYR A 269 -60.70 -81.83 66.66
C TYR A 269 -59.70 -80.69 66.46
N PHE A 270 -59.89 -79.88 65.42
CA PHE A 270 -59.15 -78.63 65.31
C PHE A 270 -60.05 -77.51 64.82
N LEU A 271 -59.78 -76.31 65.33
CA LEU A 271 -60.43 -75.08 64.96
C LEU A 271 -59.56 -74.37 63.93
N GLN A 272 -60.15 -73.94 62.83
CA GLN A 272 -59.55 -73.02 61.88
C GLN A 272 -60.23 -71.67 62.05
N LEU A 273 -59.43 -70.64 62.31
CA LEU A 273 -59.90 -69.26 62.41
C LEU A 273 -59.27 -68.45 61.29
N VAL A 274 -60.06 -67.55 60.71
CA VAL A 274 -59.63 -66.66 59.65
C VAL A 274 -60.06 -65.24 60.01
N ARG A 275 -59.09 -64.32 59.98
CA ARG A 275 -59.31 -62.89 60.18
C ARG A 275 -58.68 -62.12 59.03
N LEU A 276 -59.48 -61.29 58.36
CA LEU A 276 -58.97 -60.33 57.39
C LEU A 276 -58.37 -59.13 58.14
N ILE A 277 -57.17 -58.72 57.76
CA ILE A 277 -56.57 -57.48 58.24
C ILE A 277 -57.34 -56.30 57.64
N PRO A 278 -57.69 -55.27 58.44
CA PRO A 278 -58.40 -54.11 57.93
C PRO A 278 -57.72 -53.48 56.70
N SER A 279 -58.50 -53.20 55.65
CA SER A 279 -58.01 -52.66 54.37
C SER A 279 -57.08 -51.44 54.51
N PRO A 280 -57.35 -50.44 55.40
CA PRO A 280 -56.42 -49.32 55.57
C PRO A 280 -55.02 -49.73 56.04
N LEU A 281 -54.95 -50.73 56.93
CA LEU A 281 -53.69 -51.23 57.47
C LEU A 281 -52.95 -52.08 56.42
N ALA A 282 -53.66 -52.98 55.73
CA ALA A 282 -53.08 -53.77 54.65
C ALA A 282 -52.52 -52.89 53.53
N LYS A 283 -53.26 -51.85 53.10
CA LYS A 283 -52.81 -50.88 52.10
C LYS A 283 -51.53 -50.16 52.52
N ASN A 284 -51.43 -49.75 53.79
CA ASN A 284 -50.24 -49.09 54.31
C ASN A 284 -49.03 -50.03 54.34
N ILE A 285 -49.20 -51.29 54.76
CA ILE A 285 -48.13 -52.29 54.77
C ILE A 285 -47.60 -52.53 53.35
N PHE A 286 -48.48 -52.73 52.36
CA PHE A 286 -48.07 -52.89 50.96
C PHE A 286 -47.41 -51.64 50.39
N ALA A 287 -47.90 -50.45 50.74
CA ALA A 287 -47.31 -49.20 50.28
C ALA A 287 -45.88 -49.02 50.81
N VAL A 288 -45.64 -49.34 52.09
CA VAL A 288 -44.30 -49.27 52.68
C VAL A 288 -43.38 -50.35 52.11
N GLU A 289 -43.86 -51.58 51.91
CA GLU A 289 -43.08 -52.65 51.29
C GLU A 289 -42.67 -52.32 49.85
N SER A 290 -43.61 -51.81 49.04
CA SER A 290 -43.34 -51.34 47.67
C SER A 290 -42.36 -50.17 47.67
N ALA A 291 -42.56 -49.17 48.54
CA ALA A 291 -41.68 -48.02 48.65
C ALA A 291 -40.27 -48.41 49.10
N TYR A 292 -40.14 -49.36 50.03
CA TYR A 292 -38.85 -49.88 50.47
C TYR A 292 -38.14 -50.64 49.34
N SER A 293 -38.84 -51.50 48.60
CA SER A 293 -38.28 -52.21 47.45
C SER A 293 -37.80 -51.26 46.36
N GLU A 294 -38.62 -50.27 45.99
CA GLU A 294 -38.26 -49.25 44.98
C GLU A 294 -37.08 -48.39 45.46
N TYR A 295 -37.03 -48.04 46.74
CA TYR A 295 -35.90 -47.33 47.33
C TYR A 295 -34.60 -48.13 47.25
N GLN A 296 -34.64 -49.43 47.60
CA GLN A 296 -33.46 -50.31 47.55
C GLN A 296 -32.92 -50.44 46.12
N GLU A 297 -33.80 -50.65 45.13
CA GLU A 297 -33.41 -50.72 43.72
C GLU A 297 -32.70 -49.44 43.26
N LYS A 298 -33.25 -48.26 43.59
CA LYS A 298 -32.62 -46.97 43.24
C LYS A 298 -31.35 -46.66 44.04
N SER A 299 -31.28 -47.11 45.29
CA SER A 299 -30.11 -46.91 46.17
C SER A 299 -28.87 -47.63 45.65
N LEU A 300 -29.05 -48.83 45.06
CA LEU A 300 -27.95 -49.58 44.41
C LEU A 300 -27.29 -48.78 43.27
N GLY A 301 -28.05 -47.91 42.59
CA GLY A 301 -27.57 -47.01 41.53
C GLY A 301 -26.98 -45.68 42.01
N ARG A 302 -27.06 -45.33 43.30
CA ARG A 302 -26.66 -44.00 43.84
C ARG A 302 -25.24 -43.60 43.47
N THR A 303 -24.28 -44.52 43.62
CA THR A 303 -22.87 -44.24 43.33
C THR A 303 -22.62 -44.09 41.82
N GLY A 304 -23.34 -44.85 40.99
CA GLY A 304 -23.32 -44.70 39.53
C GLY A 304 -23.85 -43.34 39.09
N LEU A 305 -25.03 -42.95 39.59
CA LEU A 305 -25.64 -41.65 39.33
C LEU A 305 -24.72 -40.49 39.75
N ARG A 306 -24.14 -40.55 40.97
CA ARG A 306 -23.19 -39.54 41.44
C ARG A 306 -21.98 -39.44 40.51
N LYS A 307 -21.36 -40.56 40.13
CA LYS A 307 -20.22 -40.59 39.20
C LYS A 307 -20.59 -40.03 37.83
N MET A 308 -21.78 -40.34 37.31
CA MET A 308 -22.24 -39.79 36.04
C MET A 308 -22.42 -38.28 36.12
N PHE A 309 -23.17 -37.75 37.10
CA PHE A 309 -23.39 -36.30 37.20
C PHE A 309 -22.09 -35.52 37.41
N VAL A 310 -21.20 -36.00 38.29
CA VAL A 310 -19.87 -35.41 38.47
C VAL A 310 -19.06 -35.50 37.16
N GLY A 311 -19.15 -36.63 36.45
CA GLY A 311 -18.57 -36.82 35.13
C GLY A 311 -19.11 -35.84 34.09
N THR A 312 -20.41 -35.62 34.02
CA THR A 312 -21.03 -34.69 33.07
C THR A 312 -20.64 -33.26 33.39
N LEU A 313 -20.62 -32.88 34.67
CA LEU A 313 -20.18 -31.55 35.12
C LEU A 313 -18.69 -31.30 34.80
N THR A 314 -17.81 -32.28 35.04
CA THR A 314 -16.39 -32.17 34.69
C THR A 314 -16.18 -32.06 33.18
N LEU A 315 -16.88 -32.87 32.39
CA LEU A 315 -16.83 -32.78 30.93
C LEU A 315 -17.34 -31.43 30.42
N THR A 316 -18.44 -30.93 30.97
CA THR A 316 -19.02 -29.62 30.63
C THR A 316 -18.03 -28.51 30.94
N LEU A 317 -17.36 -28.56 32.09
CA LEU A 317 -16.32 -27.59 32.46
C LEU A 317 -15.14 -27.64 31.47
N PHE A 318 -14.62 -28.84 31.15
CA PHE A 318 -13.52 -28.97 30.19
C PHE A 318 -13.92 -28.55 28.79
N PHE A 319 -15.15 -28.85 28.35
CA PHE A 319 -15.66 -28.42 27.06
C PHE A 319 -15.81 -26.89 27.01
N ALA A 320 -16.38 -26.27 28.04
CA ALA A 320 -16.49 -24.82 28.15
C ALA A 320 -15.11 -24.15 28.14
N LEU A 321 -14.15 -24.70 28.89
CA LEU A 321 -12.76 -24.25 28.91
C LEU A 321 -12.09 -24.36 27.54
N PHE A 322 -12.30 -25.49 26.86
CA PHE A 322 -11.80 -25.74 25.51
C PHE A 322 -12.37 -24.73 24.51
N VAL A 323 -13.69 -24.49 24.54
CA VAL A 323 -14.36 -23.49 23.68
C VAL A 323 -13.81 -22.09 23.97
N ALA A 324 -13.72 -21.70 25.24
CA ALA A 324 -13.22 -20.39 25.65
C ALA A 324 -11.78 -20.15 25.18
N ILE A 325 -10.86 -21.09 25.40
CA ILE A 325 -9.46 -20.96 24.96
C ILE A 325 -9.36 -20.96 23.42
N THR A 326 -10.15 -21.81 22.74
CA THR A 326 -10.15 -21.87 21.27
C THR A 326 -10.64 -20.55 20.67
N LEU A 327 -11.74 -20.01 21.19
CA LEU A 327 -12.30 -18.72 20.78
C LEU A 327 -11.32 -17.58 21.08
N ALA A 328 -10.69 -17.57 22.26
CA ALA A 328 -9.66 -16.61 22.64
C ALA A 328 -8.49 -16.58 21.64
N LEU A 329 -8.03 -17.76 21.20
CA LEU A 329 -6.94 -17.87 20.22
C LEU A 329 -7.38 -17.49 18.81
N MET A 330 -8.63 -17.79 18.43
CA MET A 330 -9.19 -17.42 17.13
C MET A 330 -9.34 -15.90 17.01
N LEU A 331 -10.04 -15.27 17.97
CA LEU A 331 -10.20 -13.81 18.04
C LEU A 331 -8.85 -13.11 18.17
N GLY A 332 -7.95 -13.63 19.00
CA GLY A 332 -6.59 -13.11 19.14
C GLY A 332 -5.81 -13.13 17.81
N ARG A 333 -5.99 -14.14 16.96
CA ARG A 333 -5.38 -14.18 15.62
C ARG A 333 -6.05 -13.22 14.65
N GLN A 334 -7.37 -13.12 14.70
CA GLN A 334 -8.16 -12.22 13.83
C GLN A 334 -7.77 -10.76 14.05
N LEU A 335 -7.64 -10.32 15.31
CA LEU A 335 -7.25 -8.96 15.65
C LEU A 335 -5.76 -8.67 15.44
N ALA A 336 -4.88 -9.62 15.78
CA ALA A 336 -3.44 -9.34 15.77
C ALA A 336 -2.82 -9.33 14.37
N ARG A 337 -3.38 -10.08 13.40
CA ARG A 337 -2.81 -10.18 12.05
C ARG A 337 -2.88 -8.85 11.28
N PRO A 338 -4.02 -8.13 11.21
CA PRO A 338 -4.11 -6.80 10.58
C PRO A 338 -3.22 -5.78 11.29
N LEU A 339 -3.19 -5.77 12.63
CA LEU A 339 -2.34 -4.85 13.41
C LEU A 339 -0.84 -5.07 13.14
N LEU A 340 -0.39 -6.32 13.06
CA LEU A 340 0.99 -6.64 12.69
C LEU A 340 1.33 -6.23 11.26
N MET A 341 0.37 -6.32 10.34
CA MET A 341 0.56 -5.89 8.96
C MET A 341 0.69 -4.36 8.90
N LEU A 342 -0.20 -3.62 9.55
CA LEU A 342 -0.12 -2.16 9.64
C LEU A 342 1.19 -1.70 10.25
N LEU A 343 1.62 -2.35 11.33
CA LEU A 343 2.89 -2.05 12.00
C LEU A 343 4.11 -2.32 11.11
N LYS A 344 4.10 -3.41 10.34
CA LYS A 344 5.14 -3.66 9.32
C LYS A 344 5.05 -2.67 8.17
N GLY A 345 3.83 -2.28 7.79
CA GLY A 345 3.54 -1.27 6.77
C GLY A 345 4.11 0.08 7.17
N THR A 346 3.80 0.57 8.37
CA THR A 346 4.31 1.85 8.88
C THR A 346 5.83 1.85 9.00
N GLN A 347 6.45 0.74 9.43
CA GLN A 347 7.91 0.59 9.42
C GLN A 347 8.51 0.59 8.01
N ALA A 348 7.82 0.01 7.02
CA ALA A 348 8.25 0.04 5.63
C ALA A 348 8.16 1.47 5.05
N VAL A 349 7.06 2.18 5.33
CA VAL A 349 6.88 3.59 4.97
C VAL A 349 7.96 4.47 5.58
N ALA A 350 8.30 4.27 6.86
CA ALA A 350 9.40 4.98 7.53
C ALA A 350 10.78 4.72 6.88
N LYS A 351 10.96 3.57 6.22
CA LYS A 351 12.16 3.22 5.45
C LYS A 351 12.10 3.69 3.98
N GLY A 352 11.04 4.40 3.58
CA GLY A 352 10.86 4.92 2.24
C GLY A 352 10.18 3.97 1.25
N ASP A 353 9.74 2.77 1.69
CA ASP A 353 8.96 1.85 0.86
C ASP A 353 7.47 2.20 0.94
N LEU A 354 6.98 2.89 -0.09
CA LEU A 354 5.58 3.30 -0.25
C LEU A 354 4.75 2.31 -1.08
N SER A 355 5.26 1.09 -1.30
CA SER A 355 4.56 0.09 -2.10
C SER A 355 3.21 -0.29 -1.45
N PRO A 356 2.14 -0.45 -2.24
CA PRO A 356 0.83 -0.83 -1.72
C PRO A 356 0.91 -2.16 -0.96
N LYS A 357 0.36 -2.19 0.26
CA LYS A 357 0.31 -3.41 1.07
C LYS A 357 -1.02 -4.14 0.83
N PRO A 358 -1.03 -5.48 0.80
CA PRO A 358 -2.22 -6.26 0.42
C PRO A 358 -3.39 -6.01 1.38
N GLU A 359 -4.50 -5.46 0.88
CA GLU A 359 -5.70 -5.19 1.68
C GLU A 359 -6.23 -6.49 2.31
N LEU A 360 -6.39 -6.48 3.64
CA LEU A 360 -7.07 -7.55 4.35
C LEU A 360 -8.55 -7.19 4.40
N ASP A 361 -9.36 -7.87 3.61
CA ASP A 361 -10.80 -7.67 3.63
C ASP A 361 -11.42 -8.40 4.83
N THR A 362 -11.35 -7.77 6.00
CA THR A 362 -12.00 -8.26 7.23
C THR A 362 -13.45 -7.80 7.37
N GLY A 363 -13.96 -6.94 6.47
CA GLY A 363 -15.35 -6.45 6.51
C GLY A 363 -15.71 -5.61 7.75
N ASP A 364 -14.72 -5.19 8.53
CA ASP A 364 -14.84 -4.54 9.83
C ASP A 364 -14.04 -3.22 9.88
N GLU A 365 -13.99 -2.57 11.06
CA GLU A 365 -13.23 -1.34 11.28
C GLU A 365 -11.72 -1.51 11.04
N LEU A 366 -11.18 -2.73 11.21
CA LEU A 366 -9.79 -3.05 10.87
C LEU A 366 -9.58 -3.04 9.35
N GLY A 367 -10.54 -3.53 8.59
CA GLY A 367 -10.56 -3.42 7.14
C GLY A 367 -10.52 -1.95 6.70
N MET A 368 -11.38 -1.10 7.30
CA MET A 368 -11.38 0.35 7.06
C MET A 368 -10.01 0.98 7.35
N LEU A 369 -9.37 0.63 8.48
CA LEU A 369 -8.06 1.15 8.85
C LEU A 369 -6.97 0.76 7.85
N THR A 370 -6.97 -0.49 7.35
CA THR A 370 -6.00 -0.91 6.32
C THR A 370 -6.20 -0.17 5.00
N ARG A 371 -7.44 0.12 4.61
CA ARG A 371 -7.75 0.92 3.43
C ARG A 371 -7.30 2.37 3.61
N GLN A 372 -7.58 2.99 4.76
CA GLN A 372 -7.11 4.36 5.08
C GLN A 372 -5.57 4.46 5.11
N PHE A 373 -4.89 3.45 5.63
CA PHE A 373 -3.43 3.37 5.59
C PHE A 373 -2.90 3.34 4.15
N ASN A 374 -3.51 2.54 3.26
CA ASN A 374 -3.13 2.49 1.86
C ASN A 374 -3.43 3.82 1.13
N VAL A 375 -4.55 4.49 1.44
CA VAL A 375 -4.86 5.84 0.91
C VAL A 375 -3.77 6.83 1.29
N MET A 376 -3.41 6.91 2.57
CA MET A 376 -2.34 7.79 3.05
C MET A 376 -1.00 7.47 2.38
N THR A 377 -0.66 6.18 2.26
CA THR A 377 0.62 5.75 1.64
C THR A 377 0.68 6.10 0.16
N ARG A 378 -0.45 5.98 -0.55
CA ARG A 378 -0.60 6.39 -1.95
C ARG A 378 -0.46 7.91 -2.09
N GLN A 379 -1.13 8.69 -1.24
CA GLN A 379 -1.02 10.15 -1.25
C GLN A 379 0.42 10.62 -1.00
N LEU A 380 1.16 9.95 -0.11
CA LEU A 380 2.59 10.22 0.10
C LEU A 380 3.42 9.89 -1.14
N ALA A 381 3.14 8.78 -1.82
CA ALA A 381 3.83 8.41 -3.05
C ALA A 381 3.57 9.42 -4.16
N ASP A 382 2.32 9.85 -4.32
CA ASP A 382 1.91 10.84 -5.31
C ASP A 382 2.56 12.19 -5.01
N THR A 383 2.52 12.66 -3.76
CA THR A 383 3.15 13.93 -3.34
C THR A 383 4.66 13.93 -3.59
N ARG A 384 5.34 12.81 -3.27
CA ARG A 384 6.78 12.67 -3.52
C ARG A 384 7.09 12.69 -5.02
N THR A 385 6.25 12.05 -5.82
CA THR A 385 6.39 12.02 -7.29
C THR A 385 6.20 13.41 -7.87
N SER A 386 5.14 14.13 -7.48
CA SER A 386 4.90 15.51 -7.93
C SER A 386 6.00 16.48 -7.49
N LEU A 387 6.55 16.32 -6.27
CA LEU A 387 7.69 17.12 -5.82
C LEU A 387 8.94 16.86 -6.67
N GLN A 388 9.21 15.59 -6.98
CA GLN A 388 10.33 15.20 -7.83
C GLN A 388 10.15 15.71 -9.28
N GLU A 389 8.96 15.57 -9.84
CA GLU A 389 8.62 16.10 -11.17
C GLU A 389 8.78 17.62 -11.22
N SER A 390 8.32 18.34 -10.19
CA SER A 390 8.49 19.80 -10.08
C SER A 390 9.98 20.19 -9.99
N LYS A 391 10.78 19.45 -9.20
CA LYS A 391 12.23 19.66 -9.13
C LYS A 391 12.90 19.46 -10.48
N THR A 392 12.64 18.33 -11.15
CA THR A 392 13.20 18.03 -12.47
C THR A 392 12.74 19.03 -13.53
N PHE A 393 11.49 19.49 -13.46
CA PHE A 393 10.97 20.55 -14.32
C PHE A 393 11.77 21.85 -14.14
N LEU A 394 11.98 22.30 -12.89
CA LEU A 394 12.78 23.50 -12.61
C LEU A 394 14.23 23.37 -13.09
N GLU A 395 14.87 22.22 -12.84
CA GLU A 395 16.24 21.93 -13.33
C GLU A 395 16.30 21.99 -14.87
N THR A 396 15.29 21.43 -15.56
CA THR A 396 15.20 21.45 -17.02
C THR A 396 14.95 22.85 -17.58
N VAL A 397 14.07 23.63 -16.93
CA VAL A 397 13.80 25.01 -17.32
C VAL A 397 15.07 25.85 -17.15
N LEU A 398 15.72 25.80 -15.98
CA LEU A 398 16.94 26.55 -15.71
C LEU A 398 18.09 26.14 -16.66
N GLY A 399 18.22 24.86 -16.98
CA GLY A 399 19.23 24.35 -17.92
C GLY A 399 19.04 24.83 -19.37
N ASN A 400 17.80 25.05 -19.81
CA ASN A 400 17.50 25.50 -21.17
C ASN A 400 17.38 27.02 -21.34
N LEU A 401 17.44 27.81 -20.25
CA LEU A 401 17.52 29.28 -20.37
C LEU A 401 18.80 29.70 -21.10
N THR A 402 18.66 30.66 -22.01
CA THR A 402 19.81 31.29 -22.70
C THR A 402 20.54 32.26 -21.78
N ALA A 403 19.82 32.89 -20.86
CA ALA A 403 20.37 33.72 -19.80
C ALA A 403 21.25 32.88 -18.85
N GLY A 404 22.36 33.46 -18.41
CA GLY A 404 23.15 32.92 -17.32
C GLY A 404 22.52 33.26 -15.98
N VAL A 405 22.39 32.26 -15.10
CA VAL A 405 21.87 32.40 -13.74
C VAL A 405 22.88 31.81 -12.78
N CYS A 406 23.35 32.63 -11.84
CA CYS A 406 24.24 32.21 -10.77
C CYS A 406 23.66 32.60 -9.40
N ILE A 407 23.73 31.67 -8.45
CA ILE A 407 23.39 31.87 -7.04
C ILE A 407 24.69 31.97 -6.26
N PHE A 408 24.78 32.98 -5.39
CA PHE A 408 25.93 33.23 -4.54
C PHE A 408 25.54 33.22 -3.06
N ASP A 409 26.49 32.86 -2.20
CA ASP A 409 26.35 33.03 -0.76
C ASP A 409 26.61 34.49 -0.31
N ARG A 410 26.56 34.75 0.99
CA ARG A 410 26.85 36.07 1.59
C ARG A 410 28.25 36.61 1.23
N ASN A 411 29.20 35.72 1.02
CA ASN A 411 30.61 36.00 0.76
C ASN A 411 30.92 36.07 -0.75
N PHE A 412 29.91 35.98 -1.62
CA PHE A 412 30.03 35.95 -3.08
C PHE A 412 30.69 34.67 -3.64
N ASN A 413 30.64 33.56 -2.91
CA ASN A 413 31.01 32.26 -3.46
C ASN A 413 29.86 31.70 -4.29
N VAL A 414 30.17 31.04 -5.41
CA VAL A 414 29.17 30.38 -6.27
C VAL A 414 28.56 29.20 -5.51
N VAL A 415 27.24 29.14 -5.43
CA VAL A 415 26.48 28.03 -4.82
C VAL A 415 25.80 27.18 -5.89
N SER A 416 25.41 27.79 -7.01
CA SER A 416 24.80 27.10 -8.15
C SER A 416 24.89 27.99 -9.38
N SER A 417 25.11 27.38 -10.55
CA SER A 417 25.00 28.03 -11.86
C SER A 417 24.10 27.20 -12.77
N ASN A 418 23.50 27.83 -13.80
CA ASN A 418 22.81 27.11 -14.86
C ASN A 418 23.72 26.91 -16.09
N ALA A 419 23.33 26.00 -16.98
CA ALA A 419 24.06 25.75 -18.23
C ALA A 419 24.06 26.96 -19.19
N GLY A 420 23.20 27.96 -18.99
CA GLY A 420 23.26 29.25 -19.70
C GLY A 420 24.51 30.04 -19.31
N ALA A 421 24.87 30.04 -18.02
CA ALA A 421 26.05 30.72 -17.50
C ALA A 421 27.34 30.12 -18.09
N ASP A 422 27.41 28.79 -18.17
CA ASP A 422 28.57 28.08 -18.74
C ASP A 422 28.75 28.41 -20.23
N ARG A 423 27.64 28.55 -20.98
CA ARG A 423 27.67 28.91 -22.41
C ARG A 423 28.17 30.34 -22.65
N ILE A 424 27.70 31.29 -21.86
CA ILE A 424 28.10 32.71 -21.98
C ILE A 424 29.59 32.86 -21.68
N PHE A 425 30.08 32.25 -20.60
CA PHE A 425 31.48 32.37 -20.23
C PHE A 425 32.41 31.42 -21.00
N GLY A 426 31.89 30.34 -21.58
CA GLY A 426 32.67 29.33 -22.31
C GLY A 426 33.47 28.41 -21.40
N GLN A 427 33.12 28.35 -20.12
CA GLN A 427 33.76 27.51 -19.10
C GLN A 427 32.69 26.96 -18.14
N ASP A 428 32.93 25.77 -17.60
CA ASP A 428 32.02 25.11 -16.66
C ASP A 428 32.15 25.72 -15.25
N LEU A 429 31.14 26.52 -14.86
CA LEU A 429 31.11 27.20 -13.57
C LEU A 429 30.76 26.27 -12.41
N THR A 430 30.28 25.05 -12.66
CA THR A 430 30.02 24.07 -11.59
C THR A 430 31.29 23.66 -10.86
N GLN A 431 32.45 23.80 -11.50
CA GLN A 431 33.77 23.55 -10.90
C GLN A 431 34.17 24.60 -9.84
N LEU A 432 33.45 25.73 -9.79
CA LEU A 432 33.64 26.80 -8.82
C LEU A 432 32.64 26.74 -7.66
N ASP A 433 31.91 25.63 -7.48
CA ASP A 433 31.00 25.45 -6.34
C ASP A 433 31.74 25.64 -4.99
N GLY A 434 31.24 26.56 -4.18
CA GLY A 434 31.83 27.00 -2.91
C GLY A 434 33.03 27.94 -3.03
N ARG A 435 33.40 28.41 -4.23
CA ARG A 435 34.55 29.29 -4.48
C ARG A 435 34.14 30.64 -5.08
N PRO A 436 34.96 31.70 -4.95
CA PRO A 436 34.68 32.98 -5.57
C PRO A 436 34.97 32.93 -7.09
N LEU A 437 34.28 33.79 -7.86
CA LEU A 437 34.48 33.90 -9.31
C LEU A 437 35.90 34.34 -9.71
N SER A 438 36.61 35.04 -8.83
CA SER A 438 37.99 35.52 -9.01
C SER A 438 39.04 34.41 -9.11
N ASP A 439 38.70 33.17 -8.75
CA ASP A 439 39.56 32.02 -9.01
C ASP A 439 39.76 31.79 -10.53
N ALA A 440 38.86 32.30 -11.38
CA ALA A 440 39.04 32.38 -12.83
C ALA A 440 39.51 33.79 -13.23
N PRO A 441 40.70 33.95 -13.85
CA PRO A 441 41.25 35.25 -14.20
C PRO A 441 40.35 36.09 -15.13
N THR A 442 39.57 35.41 -15.98
CA THR A 442 38.64 36.01 -16.94
C THR A 442 37.37 36.60 -16.29
N LEU A 443 37.10 36.28 -15.01
CA LEU A 443 35.86 36.67 -14.33
C LEU A 443 36.07 37.67 -13.18
N ILE A 444 37.30 38.14 -12.96
CA ILE A 444 37.62 39.10 -11.90
C ILE A 444 36.81 40.41 -12.08
N GLU A 445 36.77 40.93 -13.31
CA GLU A 445 36.02 42.14 -13.66
C GLU A 445 34.50 41.97 -13.46
N PHE A 446 34.01 40.76 -13.76
CA PHE A 446 32.60 40.39 -13.56
C PHE A 446 32.24 40.32 -12.07
N GLU A 447 33.07 39.69 -11.25
CA GLU A 447 32.84 39.59 -9.79
C GLU A 447 32.83 40.97 -9.13
N GLN A 448 33.78 41.84 -9.50
CA GLN A 448 33.86 43.19 -8.96
C GLN A 448 32.57 43.98 -9.28
N THR A 449 32.07 43.86 -10.51
CA THR A 449 30.80 44.47 -10.91
C THR A 449 29.63 43.98 -10.07
N ILE A 450 29.55 42.67 -9.81
CA ILE A 450 28.50 42.10 -8.95
C ILE A 450 28.56 42.70 -7.54
N LYS A 451 29.75 42.74 -6.94
CA LYS A 451 29.96 43.31 -5.60
C LYS A 451 29.55 44.78 -5.53
N GLU A 452 29.94 45.57 -6.53
CA GLU A 452 29.53 46.97 -6.67
C GLU A 452 28.01 47.11 -6.79
N GLY A 453 27.37 46.32 -7.67
CA GLY A 453 25.92 46.36 -7.88
C GLY A 453 25.12 46.09 -6.61
N PHE A 454 25.51 45.06 -5.84
CA PHE A 454 24.89 44.78 -4.54
C PHE A 454 25.20 45.84 -3.48
N ALA A 455 26.39 46.46 -3.50
CA ALA A 455 26.72 47.57 -2.60
C ALA A 455 25.84 48.80 -2.89
N THR A 456 25.66 49.16 -4.17
CA THR A 456 24.77 50.24 -4.60
C THR A 456 23.31 49.95 -4.23
N MET A 457 22.85 48.72 -4.40
CA MET A 457 21.49 48.30 -4.03
C MET A 457 21.22 48.51 -2.52
N LYS A 458 22.15 48.11 -1.65
CA LYS A 458 22.02 48.29 -0.19
C LYS A 458 21.96 49.76 0.21
N LEU A 459 22.72 50.63 -0.47
CA LEU A 459 22.70 52.07 -0.24
C LEU A 459 21.37 52.71 -0.67
N ALA A 460 20.77 52.25 -1.77
CA ALA A 460 19.48 52.76 -2.28
C ALA A 460 18.28 52.35 -1.40
N VAL A 461 18.32 51.16 -0.80
CA VAL A 461 17.25 50.65 0.09
C VAL A 461 17.34 51.28 1.49
N GLY A 462 18.53 51.69 1.93
CA GLY A 462 18.76 52.30 3.24
C GLY A 462 18.36 53.77 3.36
N ALA A 463 17.89 54.42 2.29
CA ALA A 463 17.67 55.87 2.26
C ALA A 463 16.22 56.32 2.49
N ASP A 464 15.20 55.43 2.42
CA ASP A 464 13.79 55.87 2.30
C ASP A 464 12.72 54.98 2.99
N GLY A 465 12.99 54.42 4.18
CA GLY A 465 12.03 53.52 4.86
C GLY A 465 11.72 53.86 6.32
N ASP A 466 10.58 54.52 6.56
CA ASP A 466 9.89 54.55 7.85
C ASP A 466 9.34 53.13 8.17
N PRO A 467 9.56 52.53 9.37
CA PRO A 467 9.28 51.11 9.64
C PRO A 467 7.79 50.70 9.75
N ALA A 468 6.84 51.58 9.38
CA ALA A 468 5.46 51.51 9.86
C ALA A 468 4.41 50.96 8.87
N ASP A 469 4.77 50.47 7.68
CA ASP A 469 3.79 49.96 6.70
C ASP A 469 4.06 48.49 6.30
N PRO A 470 3.34 47.51 6.90
CA PRO A 470 3.52 46.08 6.63
C PRO A 470 2.92 45.60 5.30
N GLU A 471 2.18 46.43 4.57
CA GLU A 471 1.42 45.98 3.39
C GLU A 471 2.16 46.16 2.05
N ARG A 472 3.37 46.72 2.03
CA ARG A 472 4.22 46.71 0.83
C ARG A 472 4.95 45.38 0.64
N GLN A 473 4.20 44.29 0.52
CA GLN A 473 4.66 43.16 -0.27
C GLN A 473 4.64 43.59 -1.73
N GLN A 474 5.80 43.79 -2.35
CA GLN A 474 6.12 43.19 -3.65
C GLN A 474 7.41 43.79 -4.23
N VAL A 475 8.26 42.87 -4.70
CA VAL A 475 9.52 43.06 -5.43
C VAL A 475 10.72 43.38 -4.54
N ALA A 476 11.53 42.33 -4.29
CA ALA A 476 12.86 42.50 -3.73
C ALA A 476 13.64 43.51 -4.59
N PRO A 477 14.40 44.44 -3.99
CA PRO A 477 15.18 45.41 -4.74
C PRO A 477 16.08 44.68 -5.75
N VAL A 478 16.08 45.18 -6.99
CA VAL A 478 16.88 44.64 -8.10
C VAL A 478 17.78 45.75 -8.60
N TRP A 479 19.08 45.46 -8.74
CA TRP A 479 20.00 46.34 -9.46
C TRP A 479 20.23 45.81 -10.86
N GLN A 480 20.54 46.71 -11.80
CA GLN A 480 20.86 46.38 -13.17
C GLN A 480 22.06 47.18 -13.67
N LYS A 481 22.96 46.54 -14.41
CA LYS A 481 24.16 47.18 -14.98
C LYS A 481 24.52 46.50 -16.30
N GLN A 482 24.87 47.30 -17.30
CA GLN A 482 25.49 46.83 -18.53
C GLN A 482 27.00 46.81 -18.34
N ILE A 483 27.65 45.73 -18.75
CA ILE A 483 29.10 45.57 -18.70
C ILE A 483 29.63 45.06 -20.04
N GLN A 484 30.88 45.40 -20.33
CA GLN A 484 31.61 44.90 -21.49
C GLN A 484 32.81 44.13 -20.97
N LEU A 485 32.88 42.85 -21.30
CA LEU A 485 33.96 41.96 -20.92
C LEU A 485 34.86 41.72 -22.13
N HIS A 486 36.16 41.82 -21.92
CA HIS A 486 37.16 41.58 -22.96
C HIS A 486 37.64 40.15 -22.86
N ARG A 487 37.39 39.31 -23.89
CA ARG A 487 38.01 37.98 -23.96
C ARG A 487 39.45 38.09 -24.43
N THR A 488 40.39 37.71 -23.58
CA THR A 488 41.80 37.54 -23.95
C THR A 488 41.98 36.17 -24.60
N ASN A 489 42.06 36.10 -25.93
CA ASN A 489 42.56 34.91 -26.64
C ASN A 489 43.89 35.28 -27.32
N GLU A 490 44.95 34.50 -27.07
CA GLU A 490 46.31 34.77 -27.55
C GLU A 490 46.49 34.69 -29.09
N PHE A 491 45.46 34.32 -29.85
CA PHE A 491 45.60 34.07 -31.30
C PHE A 491 44.51 34.65 -32.22
N GLU A 492 43.41 35.22 -31.72
CA GLU A 492 42.36 35.81 -32.56
C GLU A 492 41.74 37.02 -31.85
N ASN A 493 41.38 38.03 -32.65
CA ASN A 493 40.78 39.32 -32.28
C ASN A 493 39.97 39.34 -30.96
N GLU A 494 40.17 40.40 -30.17
CA GLU A 494 39.38 40.74 -28.97
C GLU A 494 37.88 40.58 -29.24
N LEU A 495 37.28 39.52 -28.68
CA LEU A 495 35.83 39.36 -28.68
C LEU A 495 35.28 40.11 -27.46
N GLU A 496 34.68 41.27 -27.72
CA GLU A 496 33.99 42.09 -26.74
C GLU A 496 32.60 41.49 -26.48
N VAL A 497 32.37 40.91 -25.29
CA VAL A 497 31.06 40.39 -24.89
C VAL A 497 30.35 41.45 -24.06
N THR A 498 29.19 41.90 -24.50
CA THR A 498 28.37 42.85 -23.75
C THR A 498 27.29 42.12 -22.96
N LEU A 499 27.38 42.15 -21.63
CA LEU A 499 26.40 41.51 -20.74
C LEU A 499 25.46 42.53 -20.11
N PHE A 500 24.19 42.16 -20.04
CA PHE A 500 23.19 42.87 -19.25
C PHE A 500 22.92 42.11 -17.95
N VAL A 501 23.38 42.65 -16.83
CA VAL A 501 23.40 41.95 -15.54
C VAL A 501 22.33 42.50 -14.62
N ARG A 502 21.60 41.60 -13.95
CA ARG A 502 20.60 41.90 -12.93
C ARG A 502 20.91 41.11 -11.67
N GLY A 503 20.84 41.74 -10.49
CA GLY A 503 21.05 41.06 -9.22
C GLY A 503 20.00 41.39 -8.18
N THR A 504 19.65 40.40 -7.35
CA THR A 504 18.70 40.54 -6.24
C THR A 504 19.04 39.59 -5.09
N GLU A 505 18.58 39.89 -3.88
CA GLU A 505 18.73 39.01 -2.70
C GLU A 505 17.51 38.09 -2.61
N LEU A 506 17.74 36.77 -2.68
CA LEU A 506 16.68 35.75 -2.63
C LEU A 506 16.21 35.54 -1.19
N ASN A 507 17.16 35.52 -0.26
CA ASN A 507 16.96 35.57 1.18
C ASN A 507 18.20 36.22 1.82
N SER A 508 18.27 36.27 3.15
CA SER A 508 19.39 36.92 3.84
C SER A 508 20.74 36.24 3.60
N ASP A 509 20.78 35.00 3.10
CA ASP A 509 22.00 34.20 2.90
C ASP A 509 22.39 34.02 1.42
N LEU A 510 21.44 34.18 0.50
CA LEU A 510 21.60 33.87 -0.92
C LEU A 510 21.29 35.08 -1.82
N ARG A 511 22.18 35.32 -2.78
CA ARG A 511 22.06 36.32 -3.83
C ARG A 511 21.88 35.63 -5.18
N MET A 512 21.03 36.15 -6.04
CA MET A 512 20.84 35.67 -7.40
C MET A 512 21.30 36.74 -8.38
N VAL A 513 22.08 36.33 -9.37
CA VAL A 513 22.50 37.17 -10.49
C VAL A 513 22.06 36.49 -11.79
N VAL A 514 21.38 37.25 -12.63
CA VAL A 514 20.96 36.85 -13.97
C VAL A 514 21.66 37.77 -14.97
N PHE A 515 22.24 37.21 -16.02
CA PHE A 515 22.93 37.99 -17.05
C PHE A 515 22.64 37.47 -18.45
N ASP A 516 22.35 38.38 -19.36
CA ASP A 516 22.08 38.11 -20.77
C ASP A 516 23.21 38.63 -21.65
N ASP A 517 23.63 37.84 -22.64
CA ASP A 517 24.52 38.31 -23.72
C ASP A 517 23.73 39.12 -24.73
N ILE A 518 24.04 40.42 -24.83
CA ILE A 518 23.37 41.38 -25.71
C ILE A 518 24.30 41.90 -26.81
N THR A 519 25.43 41.23 -27.05
CA THR A 519 26.47 41.67 -28.00
C THR A 519 25.92 41.91 -29.41
N ASP A 520 25.11 40.98 -29.92
CA ASP A 520 24.48 41.10 -31.25
C ASP A 520 23.46 42.24 -31.31
N VAL A 521 22.72 42.45 -30.23
CA VAL A 521 21.71 43.51 -30.14
C VAL A 521 22.37 44.89 -30.14
N VAL A 522 23.45 45.05 -29.36
CA VAL A 522 24.19 46.32 -29.24
C VAL A 522 24.94 46.64 -30.54
N SER A 523 25.55 45.66 -31.20
CA SER A 523 26.23 45.84 -32.48
C SER A 523 25.24 46.20 -33.61
N ALA A 524 24.07 45.57 -33.64
CA ALA A 524 23.01 45.90 -34.59
C ALA A 524 22.47 47.33 -34.39
N GLN A 525 22.22 47.75 -33.15
CA GLN A 525 21.82 49.13 -32.85
C GLN A 525 22.87 50.15 -33.30
N ARG A 526 24.15 49.87 -33.06
CA ARG A 526 25.27 50.72 -33.48
C ARG A 526 25.31 50.85 -35.02
N SER A 527 25.08 49.76 -35.75
CA SER A 527 25.03 49.73 -37.21
C SER A 527 23.86 50.56 -37.79
N ILE A 528 22.68 50.49 -37.18
CA ILE A 528 21.50 51.28 -37.59
C ILE A 528 21.76 52.78 -37.39
N ALA A 529 22.27 53.17 -36.22
CA ALA A 529 22.59 54.57 -35.92
C ALA A 529 23.64 55.12 -36.89
N TRP A 530 24.67 54.32 -37.21
CA TRP A 530 25.70 54.70 -38.18
C TRP A 530 25.14 54.88 -39.59
N SER A 531 24.18 54.03 -39.99
CA SER A 531 23.51 54.10 -41.30
C SER A 531 22.67 55.39 -41.45
N GLU A 532 22.01 55.82 -40.38
CA GLU A 532 21.25 57.08 -40.35
C GLU A 532 22.16 58.30 -40.46
N VAL A 533 23.25 58.32 -39.67
CA VAL A 533 24.23 59.42 -39.67
C VAL A 533 24.85 59.59 -41.05
N ALA A 534 25.27 58.50 -41.68
CA ALA A 534 25.89 58.53 -43.01
C ALA A 534 24.93 59.01 -44.11
N ARG A 535 23.63 58.62 -44.06
CA ARG A 535 22.61 59.14 -44.99
C ARG A 535 22.47 60.65 -44.89
N ARG A 536 22.42 61.19 -43.67
CA ARG A 536 22.26 62.62 -43.42
C ARG A 536 23.46 63.41 -43.88
N LEU A 537 24.67 62.97 -43.52
CA LEU A 537 25.93 63.60 -43.95
C LEU A 537 26.05 63.62 -45.47
N ALA A 538 25.67 62.55 -46.16
CA ALA A 538 25.75 62.52 -47.63
C ALA A 538 24.84 63.54 -48.31
N HIS A 539 23.64 63.77 -47.76
CA HIS A 539 22.75 64.84 -48.24
C HIS A 539 23.31 66.23 -47.94
N GLU A 540 23.83 66.44 -46.73
CA GLU A 540 24.38 67.74 -46.31
C GLU A 540 25.66 68.12 -47.07
N ILE A 541 26.49 67.16 -47.51
CA ILE A 541 27.70 67.41 -48.32
C ILE A 541 27.38 67.61 -49.82
N LYS A 542 26.35 66.95 -50.37
CA LYS A 542 25.92 67.18 -51.77
C LYS A 542 25.39 68.60 -52.02
N ASN A 543 24.75 69.18 -51.00
CA ASN A 543 24.14 70.50 -51.06
C ASN A 543 25.14 71.64 -51.36
N PRO A 544 26.34 71.72 -50.74
CA PRO A 544 27.35 72.71 -51.11
C PRO A 544 28.12 72.35 -52.39
N LEU A 545 28.29 71.07 -52.75
CA LEU A 545 29.03 70.66 -53.94
C LEU A 545 28.33 71.06 -55.25
N THR A 546 26.99 70.94 -55.31
CA THR A 546 26.23 71.20 -56.55
C THR A 546 26.30 72.68 -57.00
N PRO A 547 26.14 73.68 -56.11
CA PRO A 547 26.35 75.09 -56.46
C PRO A 547 27.80 75.44 -56.82
N ILE A 548 28.80 74.78 -56.21
CA ILE A 548 30.22 74.98 -56.55
C ILE A 548 30.48 74.52 -58.00
N GLN A 549 29.96 73.35 -58.38
CA GLN A 549 30.01 72.85 -59.75
C GLN A 549 29.34 73.83 -60.73
N LEU A 550 28.08 74.21 -60.47
CA LEU A 550 27.34 75.13 -61.34
C LEU A 550 27.98 76.52 -61.43
N SER A 551 28.62 77.00 -60.35
CA SER A 551 29.34 78.28 -60.35
C SER A 551 30.58 78.21 -61.23
N ALA A 552 31.32 77.10 -61.19
CA ALA A 552 32.47 76.86 -62.07
C ALA A 552 32.04 76.75 -63.54
N GLU A 553 31.01 75.95 -63.85
CA GLU A 553 30.45 75.83 -65.21
C GLU A 553 29.92 77.18 -65.72
N ARG A 554 29.27 77.97 -64.85
CA ARG A 554 28.77 79.31 -65.20
C ARG A 554 29.90 80.31 -65.44
N LEU A 555 30.99 80.25 -64.68
CA LEU A 555 32.17 81.07 -64.92
C LEU A 555 32.78 80.75 -66.29
N GLN A 556 32.92 79.46 -66.61
CA GLN A 556 33.40 79.00 -67.91
C GLN A 556 32.51 79.51 -69.06
N HIS A 557 31.19 79.35 -68.96
CA HIS A 557 30.25 79.79 -70.00
C HIS A 557 30.15 81.32 -70.14
N LYS A 558 30.21 82.09 -69.04
CA LYS A 558 30.02 83.56 -69.09
C LYS A 558 31.26 84.31 -69.61
N LEU A 559 32.44 83.74 -69.40
CA LEU A 559 33.73 84.31 -69.78
C LEU A 559 34.29 83.76 -71.10
N ALA A 560 33.67 82.71 -71.65
CA ALA A 560 33.98 82.18 -72.97
C ALA A 560 33.96 83.30 -74.04
N GLY A 561 35.05 83.40 -74.82
CA GLY A 561 35.22 84.40 -75.88
C GLY A 561 35.38 85.85 -75.41
N LYS A 562 35.52 86.13 -74.10
CA LYS A 562 35.73 87.48 -73.54
C LYS A 562 37.13 87.74 -72.95
N LEU A 563 37.98 86.72 -72.97
CA LEU A 563 39.32 86.73 -72.39
C LEU A 563 40.38 86.66 -73.49
N THR A 564 41.64 86.97 -73.17
CA THR A 564 42.75 86.67 -74.09
C THR A 564 42.95 85.15 -74.20
N PRO A 565 43.55 84.64 -75.29
CA PRO A 565 43.73 83.19 -75.48
C PRO A 565 44.43 82.49 -74.31
N GLU A 566 45.49 83.10 -73.75
CA GLU A 566 46.21 82.56 -72.57
C GLU A 566 45.34 82.56 -71.30
N GLN A 567 44.52 83.59 -71.10
CA GLN A 567 43.61 83.69 -69.95
C GLN A 567 42.43 82.72 -70.06
N GLU A 568 41.94 82.49 -71.27
CA GLU A 568 40.86 81.52 -71.54
C GLU A 568 41.33 80.09 -71.31
N GLU A 569 42.53 79.72 -71.77
CA GLU A 569 43.13 78.41 -71.50
C GLU A 569 43.36 78.18 -69.99
N MET A 570 43.93 79.18 -69.29
CA MET A 570 44.13 79.10 -67.84
C MET A 570 42.80 78.98 -67.07
N MET A 571 41.79 79.74 -67.47
CA MET A 571 40.44 79.69 -66.88
C MET A 571 39.83 78.31 -67.10
N ASN A 572 39.77 77.83 -68.34
CA ASN A 572 39.21 76.52 -68.70
C ASN A 572 39.86 75.40 -67.89
N ARG A 573 41.20 75.36 -67.83
CA ARG A 573 41.93 74.36 -67.04
C ARG A 573 41.59 74.44 -65.55
N SER A 574 41.39 75.65 -65.01
CA SER A 574 41.05 75.85 -63.60
C SER A 574 39.60 75.43 -63.30
N THR A 575 38.63 75.81 -64.13
CA THR A 575 37.23 75.38 -63.99
C THR A 575 37.06 73.89 -64.22
N GLU A 576 37.74 73.29 -65.20
CA GLU A 576 37.74 71.83 -65.41
C GLU A 576 38.33 71.09 -64.22
N THR A 577 39.40 71.62 -63.62
CA THR A 577 39.96 71.03 -62.38
C THR A 577 38.96 71.10 -61.23
N ILE A 578 38.28 72.24 -61.04
CA ILE A 578 37.24 72.39 -59.99
C ILE A 578 36.07 71.43 -60.23
N ILE A 579 35.56 71.36 -61.47
CA ILE A 579 34.46 70.46 -61.84
C ILE A 579 34.88 69.01 -61.60
N GLY A 580 36.09 68.62 -62.03
CA GLY A 580 36.64 67.28 -61.80
C GLY A 580 36.78 66.92 -60.32
N GLN A 581 37.24 67.84 -59.48
CA GLN A 581 37.37 67.62 -58.03
C GLN A 581 36.01 67.55 -57.32
N VAL A 582 35.05 68.40 -57.71
CA VAL A 582 33.69 68.35 -57.17
C VAL A 582 32.98 67.07 -57.57
N GLN A 583 33.18 66.60 -58.80
CA GLN A 583 32.65 65.33 -59.29
C GLN A 583 33.25 64.14 -58.50
N ALA A 584 34.56 64.12 -58.28
CA ALA A 584 35.22 63.10 -57.45
C ALA A 584 34.70 63.11 -55.99
N MET A 585 34.48 64.28 -55.39
CA MET A 585 33.86 64.37 -54.06
C MET A 585 32.41 63.87 -54.05
N LYS A 586 31.64 64.16 -55.10
CA LYS A 586 30.25 63.70 -55.24
C LYS A 586 30.18 62.17 -55.34
N GLU A 587 31.12 61.56 -56.04
CA GLU A 587 31.30 60.10 -56.13
C GLU A 587 31.66 59.50 -54.76
N MET A 588 32.66 60.04 -54.06
CA MET A 588 33.03 59.58 -52.72
C MET A 588 31.86 59.65 -51.72
N VAL A 589 31.06 60.73 -51.79
CA VAL A 589 29.89 60.92 -50.94
C VAL A 589 28.75 59.95 -51.31
N ASN A 590 28.60 59.61 -52.59
CA ASN A 590 27.67 58.56 -53.03
C ASN A 590 28.10 57.20 -52.49
N ASP A 591 29.38 56.84 -52.65
CA ASP A 591 29.93 55.57 -52.15
C ASP A 591 29.74 55.43 -50.63
N PHE A 592 30.00 56.51 -49.88
CA PHE A 592 29.80 56.52 -48.43
C PHE A 592 28.33 56.33 -48.03
N ARG A 593 27.41 56.99 -48.75
CA ARG A 593 25.96 56.81 -48.55
C ARG A 593 25.54 55.38 -48.85
N ASP A 594 26.06 54.81 -49.94
CA ASP A 594 25.64 53.50 -50.42
C ASP A 594 26.23 52.37 -49.55
N PHE A 595 27.40 52.58 -48.95
CA PHE A 595 27.94 51.74 -47.86
C PHE A 595 27.03 51.72 -46.62
N ALA A 596 26.43 52.86 -46.28
CA ALA A 596 25.49 52.99 -45.18
C ALA A 596 24.07 52.50 -45.53
N LYS A 597 23.72 52.51 -46.81
CA LYS A 597 22.41 52.13 -47.32
C LYS A 597 22.48 50.75 -47.95
N THR A 598 22.87 49.73 -47.17
CA THR A 598 22.72 48.35 -47.60
C THR A 598 21.22 48.00 -47.54
N PRO A 599 20.51 47.81 -48.67
CA PRO A 599 19.12 47.38 -48.63
C PRO A 599 19.01 45.98 -48.02
N GLY A 600 17.83 45.62 -47.51
CA GLY A 600 17.61 44.29 -46.93
C GLY A 600 18.03 43.17 -47.88
N LEU A 601 18.84 42.25 -47.37
CA LEU A 601 19.39 41.11 -48.09
C LEU A 601 18.27 40.20 -48.63
N GLN A 602 18.19 40.04 -49.96
CA GLN A 602 17.22 39.13 -50.59
C GLN A 602 17.92 37.90 -51.18
N LEU A 603 18.08 36.87 -50.35
CA LEU A 603 18.69 35.61 -50.79
C LEU A 603 17.76 34.86 -51.76
N LYS A 604 18.24 34.64 -52.99
CA LYS A 604 17.58 33.80 -54.00
C LYS A 604 18.57 32.73 -54.50
N PRO A 605 18.09 31.56 -54.94
CA PRO A 605 18.93 30.60 -55.64
C PRO A 605 19.54 31.27 -56.89
N LEU A 606 20.86 31.30 -56.96
CA LEU A 606 21.62 32.01 -57.99
C LEU A 606 22.82 31.18 -58.43
N SER A 607 23.02 31.08 -59.75
CA SER A 607 24.27 30.54 -60.31
C SER A 607 25.35 31.63 -60.31
N ILE A 608 26.43 31.42 -59.57
CA ILE A 608 27.56 32.36 -59.53
C ILE A 608 28.24 32.47 -60.90
N ASN A 609 28.27 31.37 -61.67
CA ASN A 609 28.84 31.34 -63.01
C ASN A 609 28.02 32.21 -63.96
N ALA A 610 26.68 32.06 -63.95
CA ALA A 610 25.79 32.85 -64.79
C ALA A 610 25.88 34.35 -64.46
N LEU A 611 25.90 34.70 -63.16
CA LEU A 611 26.05 36.10 -62.73
C LEU A 611 27.40 36.68 -63.18
N THR A 612 28.47 35.89 -63.03
CA THR A 612 29.82 36.31 -63.42
C THR A 612 29.90 36.51 -64.94
N GLN A 613 29.33 35.61 -65.75
CA GLN A 613 29.24 35.76 -67.20
C GLN A 613 28.46 37.00 -67.63
N GLU A 614 27.33 37.29 -66.97
CA GLU A 614 26.53 38.48 -67.26
C GLU A 614 27.33 39.78 -67.05
N ILE A 615 28.11 39.85 -65.98
CA ILE A 615 28.96 41.02 -65.67
C ILE A 615 30.11 41.12 -66.66
N LEU A 616 30.69 39.99 -67.06
CA LEU A 616 31.77 39.97 -68.05
C LEU A 616 31.36 40.52 -69.40
N GLY A 617 30.09 40.39 -69.79
CA GLY A 617 29.55 41.02 -71.00
C GLY A 617 29.63 42.55 -71.00
N LEU A 618 29.69 43.19 -69.83
CA LEU A 618 29.89 44.65 -69.71
C LEU A 618 31.36 45.09 -69.87
N TYR A 619 32.29 44.14 -69.86
CA TYR A 619 33.73 44.37 -70.01
C TYR A 619 34.27 43.81 -71.34
N GLU A 620 33.40 43.68 -72.36
CA GLU A 620 33.80 43.28 -73.72
C GLU A 620 34.87 44.26 -74.27
N GLY A 621 36.10 43.76 -74.42
CA GLY A 621 37.27 44.53 -74.86
C GLY A 621 38.45 44.54 -73.87
N SER A 622 38.25 44.13 -72.61
CA SER A 622 39.31 44.00 -71.61
C SER A 622 40.01 42.62 -71.67
N SER A 623 41.30 42.56 -71.32
CA SER A 623 42.09 41.31 -71.23
C SER A 623 41.65 40.45 -70.03
N LEU A 624 40.59 39.65 -70.19
CA LEU A 624 40.04 38.79 -69.13
C LEU A 624 40.21 37.29 -69.47
N LYS A 625 40.65 36.49 -68.51
CA LYS A 625 40.70 35.01 -68.61
C LYS A 625 39.71 34.40 -67.63
N THR A 626 38.85 33.52 -68.12
CA THR A 626 37.81 32.87 -67.30
C THR A 626 38.04 31.37 -67.20
N ARG A 627 37.89 30.83 -65.98
CA ARG A 627 37.89 29.40 -65.67
C ARG A 627 36.72 29.12 -64.74
N LEU A 628 35.53 29.01 -65.31
CA LEU A 628 34.32 28.76 -64.55
C LEU A 628 34.04 27.25 -64.53
N ASP A 629 33.87 26.67 -63.35
CA ASP A 629 33.55 25.24 -63.21
C ASP A 629 32.04 25.01 -63.31
N ASP A 630 31.60 24.32 -64.35
CA ASP A 630 30.19 24.03 -64.64
C ASP A 630 29.50 23.18 -63.55
N HIS A 631 30.26 22.50 -62.68
CA HIS A 631 29.72 21.69 -61.58
C HIS A 631 29.43 22.49 -60.31
N CYS A 632 29.62 23.81 -60.31
CA CYS A 632 29.31 24.65 -59.14
C CYS A 632 27.79 24.71 -58.92
N PRO A 633 27.27 24.24 -57.75
CA PRO A 633 25.86 24.33 -57.42
C PRO A 633 25.42 25.79 -57.23
N ASN A 634 24.11 26.02 -57.32
CA ASN A 634 23.52 27.32 -57.02
C ASN A 634 23.81 27.72 -55.57
N ILE A 635 24.13 29.00 -55.35
CA ILE A 635 24.28 29.59 -54.02
C ILE A 635 23.01 30.34 -53.64
N MET A 636 22.73 30.46 -52.35
CA MET A 636 21.73 31.41 -51.87
C MET A 636 22.37 32.79 -51.77
N GLY A 637 22.01 33.70 -52.66
CA GLY A 637 22.61 35.04 -52.70
C GLY A 637 21.72 36.11 -53.30
N ASP A 638 22.00 37.38 -52.98
CA ASP A 638 21.33 38.52 -53.58
C ASP A 638 22.04 38.89 -54.90
N PRO A 639 21.38 38.71 -56.07
CA PRO A 639 22.01 38.96 -57.36
C PRO A 639 22.43 40.41 -57.58
N THR A 640 21.81 41.38 -56.91
CA THR A 640 22.17 42.80 -57.05
C THR A 640 23.43 43.12 -56.26
N GLN A 641 23.50 42.64 -55.01
CA GLN A 641 24.65 42.89 -54.14
C GLN A 641 25.88 42.09 -54.59
N LEU A 642 25.70 40.82 -54.99
CA LEU A 642 26.80 40.02 -55.51
C LEU A 642 27.33 40.55 -56.84
N ARG A 643 26.47 41.17 -57.67
CA ARG A 643 26.90 41.88 -58.88
C ARG A 643 27.82 43.04 -58.54
N GLN A 644 27.47 43.82 -57.52
CA GLN A 644 28.30 44.92 -57.03
C GLN A 644 29.65 44.40 -56.48
N VAL A 645 29.65 43.28 -55.76
CA VAL A 645 30.88 42.64 -55.27
C VAL A 645 31.80 42.27 -56.43
N ILE A 646 31.29 41.52 -57.40
CA ILE A 646 32.07 41.07 -58.55
C ILE A 646 32.57 42.27 -59.36
N HIS A 647 31.72 43.26 -59.61
CA HIS A 647 32.09 44.51 -60.31
C HIS A 647 33.22 45.26 -59.60
N ASN A 648 33.10 45.48 -58.28
CA ASN A 648 34.12 46.20 -57.49
C ASN A 648 35.45 45.46 -57.47
N LEU A 649 35.43 44.13 -57.35
CA LEU A 649 36.64 43.32 -57.39
C LEU A 649 37.28 43.31 -58.78
N LEU A 650 36.49 43.21 -59.85
CA LEU A 650 36.98 43.26 -61.23
C LEU A 650 37.57 44.62 -61.59
N GLN A 651 36.90 45.71 -61.20
CA GLN A 651 37.40 47.06 -61.39
C GLN A 651 38.72 47.27 -60.64
N ASN A 652 38.78 46.85 -59.37
CA ASN A 652 40.03 46.93 -58.59
C ASN A 652 41.17 46.12 -59.23
N ALA A 653 40.87 44.92 -59.73
CA ALA A 653 41.84 44.05 -60.41
C ALA A 653 42.34 44.62 -61.75
N GLN A 654 41.46 45.23 -62.55
CA GLN A 654 41.82 45.87 -63.82
C GLN A 654 42.70 47.10 -63.59
N ASP A 655 42.28 48.00 -62.70
CA ASP A 655 43.07 49.18 -62.34
C ASP A 655 44.47 48.79 -61.84
N ALA A 656 44.56 47.78 -60.98
CA ALA A 656 45.83 47.30 -60.44
C ALA A 656 46.74 46.72 -61.55
N THR A 657 46.15 46.07 -62.56
CA THR A 657 46.89 45.52 -63.70
C THR A 657 47.37 46.62 -64.65
N LEU A 658 46.58 47.68 -64.86
CA LEU A 658 46.95 48.85 -65.67
C LEU A 658 48.08 49.67 -65.03
N GLU A 659 48.10 49.79 -63.70
CA GLU A 659 49.14 50.47 -62.93
C GLU A 659 50.39 49.59 -62.69
N GLY A 660 50.32 48.30 -62.99
CA GLY A 660 51.39 47.31 -62.77
C GLY A 660 52.42 47.21 -63.90
N ALA A 661 53.47 46.41 -63.68
CA ALA A 661 54.58 46.22 -64.64
C ALA A 661 54.20 45.39 -65.88
N HIS A 662 53.03 44.74 -65.89
CA HIS A 662 52.57 43.83 -66.93
C HIS A 662 51.21 44.25 -67.48
N GLN A 663 51.18 45.36 -68.20
CA GLN A 663 49.94 46.00 -68.70
C GLN A 663 49.16 45.13 -69.70
N ASP A 664 49.81 44.20 -70.39
CA ASP A 664 49.16 43.23 -71.31
C ASP A 664 48.68 41.95 -70.60
N ALA A 665 48.89 41.81 -69.29
CA ALA A 665 48.45 40.63 -68.55
C ALA A 665 46.94 40.64 -68.34
N SER A 666 46.34 39.44 -68.37
CA SER A 666 44.91 39.28 -68.20
C SER A 666 44.51 39.03 -66.75
N VAL A 667 43.45 39.68 -66.26
CA VAL A 667 42.83 39.35 -64.96
C VAL A 667 42.17 37.97 -65.08
N GLU A 668 42.44 37.07 -64.14
CA GLU A 668 41.89 35.71 -64.12
C GLU A 668 40.74 35.60 -63.12
N ILE A 669 39.62 35.02 -63.56
CA ILE A 669 38.44 34.76 -62.74
C ILE A 669 38.20 33.26 -62.73
N LYS A 670 38.14 32.67 -61.54
CA LYS A 670 37.98 31.23 -61.33
C LYS A 670 36.83 30.94 -60.39
N THR A 671 35.99 29.97 -60.74
CA THR A 671 35.05 29.35 -59.80
C THR A 671 35.42 27.89 -59.60
N GLU A 672 35.37 27.39 -58.37
CA GLU A 672 35.65 25.98 -58.04
C GLU A 672 34.81 25.50 -56.86
N LEU A 673 34.38 24.23 -56.92
CA LEU A 673 33.76 23.55 -55.79
C LEU A 673 34.86 23.02 -54.85
N VAL A 674 34.85 23.43 -53.58
CA VAL A 674 35.84 23.02 -52.57
C VAL A 674 35.18 22.37 -51.36
N PRO A 675 35.78 21.32 -50.78
CA PRO A 675 35.28 20.74 -49.53
C PRO A 675 35.50 21.72 -48.36
N TYR A 676 34.50 21.86 -47.51
CA TYR A 676 34.47 22.76 -46.35
C TYR A 676 33.95 22.03 -45.11
N GLY A 677 34.81 21.29 -44.44
CA GLY A 677 34.51 20.64 -43.16
C GLY A 677 33.56 19.44 -43.24
N GLU A 678 33.29 18.86 -42.08
CA GLU A 678 32.49 17.64 -41.93
C GLU A 678 31.43 17.88 -40.84
N LEU A 679 30.16 17.69 -41.19
CA LEU A 679 29.03 17.93 -40.30
C LEU A 679 28.14 16.68 -40.34
N ASN A 680 27.97 16.02 -39.19
CA ASN A 680 27.27 14.73 -39.08
C ASN A 680 27.85 13.60 -39.97
N GLY A 681 29.18 13.57 -40.18
CA GLY A 681 29.86 12.54 -40.98
C GLY A 681 29.68 12.67 -42.49
N ALA A 682 29.16 13.81 -42.98
CA ALA A 682 29.09 14.15 -44.39
C ALA A 682 30.02 15.34 -44.70
N MET A 683 30.85 15.20 -45.74
CA MET A 683 31.65 16.28 -46.31
C MET A 683 30.72 17.38 -46.81
N GLN A 684 30.87 18.60 -46.28
CA GLN A 684 30.18 19.77 -46.83
C GLN A 684 31.01 20.36 -47.97
N ASN A 685 30.34 20.89 -48.99
CA ASN A 685 30.97 21.57 -50.11
C ASN A 685 30.66 23.07 -50.04
N ALA A 686 31.57 23.89 -50.57
CA ALA A 686 31.42 25.32 -50.71
C ALA A 686 31.87 25.76 -52.10
N VAL A 687 31.26 26.82 -52.63
CA VAL A 687 31.65 27.39 -53.93
C VAL A 687 32.64 28.52 -53.68
N ARG A 688 33.85 28.43 -54.25
CA ARG A 688 34.86 29.48 -54.18
C ARG A 688 34.88 30.27 -55.48
N LEU A 689 34.73 31.59 -55.37
CA LEU A 689 34.99 32.56 -56.43
C LEU A 689 36.35 33.22 -56.17
N THR A 690 37.24 33.20 -57.15
CA THR A 690 38.56 33.79 -57.06
C THR A 690 38.78 34.77 -58.20
N ILE A 691 39.23 35.99 -57.87
CA ILE A 691 39.66 36.99 -58.85
C ILE A 691 41.14 37.28 -58.59
N SER A 692 41.97 37.11 -59.60
CA SER A 692 43.42 37.28 -59.53
C SER A 692 43.89 38.30 -60.55
N ASP A 693 44.60 39.32 -60.09
CA ASP A 693 45.25 40.32 -60.95
C ASP A 693 46.74 40.02 -61.16
N SER A 694 47.37 40.84 -62.01
CA SER A 694 48.82 40.85 -62.23
C SER A 694 49.42 42.22 -61.90
N GLY A 695 48.85 42.92 -60.92
CA GLY A 695 49.28 44.25 -60.48
C GLY A 695 50.46 44.22 -59.50
N SER A 696 50.68 45.34 -58.81
CA SER A 696 51.77 45.51 -57.82
C SER A 696 51.50 44.85 -56.45
N GLY A 697 50.29 44.32 -56.22
CA GLY A 697 49.87 43.74 -54.95
C GLY A 697 49.79 44.77 -53.79
N PHE A 698 49.71 44.27 -52.56
CA PHE A 698 49.56 45.11 -51.36
C PHE A 698 50.84 45.14 -50.50
N PRO A 699 51.29 46.32 -50.02
CA PRO A 699 52.28 46.38 -48.94
C PRO A 699 51.75 45.68 -47.68
N ALA A 700 52.62 44.98 -46.93
CA ALA A 700 52.20 44.16 -45.77
C ALA A 700 51.37 44.93 -44.72
N LYS A 701 51.68 46.22 -44.49
CA LYS A 701 50.93 47.08 -43.56
C LYS A 701 49.51 47.41 -44.03
N ILE A 702 49.29 47.45 -45.34
CA ILE A 702 48.00 47.78 -45.95
C ILE A 702 47.16 46.53 -46.11
N LEU A 703 47.78 45.39 -46.43
CA LEU A 703 47.11 44.09 -46.57
C LEU A 703 46.32 43.71 -45.31
N ALA A 704 46.91 43.89 -44.12
CA ALA A 704 46.28 43.58 -42.84
C ALA A 704 45.02 44.42 -42.54
N ARG A 705 44.91 45.60 -43.17
CA ARG A 705 43.82 46.55 -42.96
C ARG A 705 43.01 46.79 -44.24
N ALA A 706 43.19 45.95 -45.27
CA ALA A 706 42.66 46.21 -46.60
C ALA A 706 41.12 46.34 -46.65
N PHE A 707 40.42 45.70 -45.72
CA PHE A 707 38.96 45.76 -45.60
C PHE A 707 38.46 46.92 -44.73
N GLU A 708 39.33 47.69 -44.08
CA GLU A 708 38.93 48.87 -43.31
C GLU A 708 38.53 50.03 -44.26
N PRO A 709 37.48 50.80 -43.92
CA PRO A 709 37.07 51.95 -44.72
C PRO A 709 38.19 53.00 -44.90
N TYR A 710 38.21 53.63 -46.08
CA TYR A 710 39.13 54.73 -46.46
C TYR A 710 40.61 54.34 -46.65
N ILE A 711 40.92 53.05 -46.62
CA ILE A 711 42.27 52.57 -46.89
C ILE A 711 42.44 52.35 -48.40
N THR A 712 43.33 53.12 -49.02
CA THR A 712 43.62 53.04 -50.46
C THR A 712 45.09 53.42 -50.73
N THR A 713 45.68 52.79 -51.75
CA THR A 713 47.01 53.13 -52.29
C THR A 713 46.92 53.99 -53.56
N LYS A 714 45.72 54.17 -54.13
CA LYS A 714 45.49 54.88 -55.38
C LYS A 714 45.27 56.38 -55.15
N SER A 715 45.81 57.22 -56.03
CA SER A 715 45.70 58.69 -55.98
C SER A 715 44.27 59.22 -56.19
N LYS A 716 43.40 58.45 -56.88
CA LYS A 716 41.98 58.77 -57.12
C LYS A 716 41.00 57.78 -56.47
N GLY A 717 41.46 56.86 -55.62
CA GLY A 717 40.60 55.82 -55.02
C GLY A 717 39.87 56.31 -53.76
N THR A 718 38.61 55.89 -53.57
CA THR A 718 37.80 56.25 -52.40
C THR A 718 38.10 55.42 -51.15
N GLY A 719 38.76 54.26 -51.30
CA GLY A 719 39.07 53.35 -50.20
C GLY A 719 37.86 52.67 -49.56
N LEU A 720 36.67 52.79 -50.16
CA LEU A 720 35.42 52.20 -49.64
C LEU A 720 35.03 50.89 -50.34
N GLY A 721 35.51 50.65 -51.57
CA GLY A 721 35.07 49.52 -52.40
C GLY A 721 35.30 48.15 -51.75
N LEU A 722 36.47 47.93 -51.15
CA LEU A 722 36.80 46.64 -50.52
C LEU A 722 36.11 46.44 -49.16
N ALA A 723 35.84 47.54 -48.43
CA ALA A 723 35.02 47.52 -47.22
C ALA A 723 33.54 47.18 -47.52
N VAL A 724 32.99 47.69 -48.63
CA VAL A 724 31.66 47.32 -49.13
C VAL A 724 31.61 45.84 -49.49
N VAL A 725 32.65 45.33 -50.18
CA VAL A 725 32.74 43.91 -50.51
C VAL A 725 32.75 43.04 -49.26
N LYS A 726 33.55 43.39 -48.24
CA LYS A 726 33.61 42.66 -46.98
C LYS A 726 32.25 42.59 -46.29
N LYS A 727 31.56 43.73 -46.18
CA LYS A 727 30.23 43.84 -45.59
C LYS A 727 29.20 42.97 -46.32
N ILE A 728 29.13 43.07 -47.66
CA ILE A 728 28.19 42.27 -48.45
C ILE A 728 28.48 40.77 -48.28
N VAL A 729 29.75 40.36 -48.30
CA VAL A 729 30.14 38.94 -48.13
C VAL A 729 29.77 38.44 -46.73
N ASP A 730 29.99 39.24 -45.68
CA ASP A 730 29.63 38.90 -44.30
C ASP A 730 28.10 38.81 -44.13
N ASP A 731 27.33 39.74 -44.72
CA ASP A 731 25.86 39.70 -44.74
C ASP A 731 25.32 38.42 -45.42
N HIS A 732 26.04 37.90 -46.44
CA HIS A 732 25.71 36.65 -47.12
C HIS A 732 26.18 35.39 -46.36
N GLY A 733 26.80 35.54 -45.18
CA GLY A 733 27.36 34.43 -44.42
C GLY A 733 28.49 33.71 -45.15
N ALA A 734 29.19 34.40 -46.07
CA ALA A 734 30.32 33.89 -46.83
C ALA A 734 31.65 34.39 -46.22
N LYS A 735 32.77 33.75 -46.58
CA LYS A 735 34.11 34.18 -46.11
C LYS A 735 34.88 34.81 -47.25
N ILE A 736 35.56 35.92 -47.00
CA ILE A 736 36.46 36.57 -47.96
C ILE A 736 37.90 36.55 -47.44
N GLU A 737 38.83 36.29 -48.33
CA GLU A 737 40.27 36.28 -48.08
C GLU A 737 40.99 37.09 -49.17
N ILE A 738 41.99 37.87 -48.77
CA ILE A 738 42.86 38.62 -49.68
C ILE A 738 44.32 38.25 -49.41
N ARG A 739 45.08 37.99 -50.47
CA ARG A 739 46.50 37.63 -50.38
C ARG A 739 47.27 38.17 -51.57
N ASN A 740 48.56 38.41 -51.38
CA ASN A 740 49.47 38.66 -52.49
C ASN A 740 49.84 37.34 -53.17
N ARG A 741 49.92 37.35 -54.50
CA ARG A 741 50.47 36.26 -55.31
C ARG A 741 51.97 36.50 -55.44
N VAL A 742 52.77 35.51 -55.05
CA VAL A 742 54.24 35.61 -55.06
C VAL A 742 54.80 34.55 -55.98
N ARG A 743 55.80 34.90 -56.81
CA ARG A 743 56.55 33.95 -57.65
C ARG A 743 58.04 34.11 -57.32
N GLY A 744 58.58 33.19 -56.51
CA GLY A 744 59.89 33.40 -55.87
C GLY A 744 59.75 34.36 -54.68
N ASP A 745 60.57 35.42 -54.65
CA ASP A 745 60.50 36.51 -53.66
C ASP A 745 59.78 37.78 -54.19
N GLU A 746 59.32 37.77 -55.45
CA GLU A 746 58.65 38.91 -56.06
C GLU A 746 57.11 38.77 -56.05
N VAL A 747 56.43 39.85 -55.68
CA VAL A 747 54.97 39.96 -55.74
C VAL A 747 54.54 40.15 -57.20
N VAL A 748 53.76 39.22 -57.73
CA VAL A 748 53.30 39.18 -59.12
C VAL A 748 51.82 39.56 -59.28
N GLY A 749 51.17 40.00 -58.21
CA GLY A 749 49.77 40.44 -58.19
C GLY A 749 49.08 40.20 -56.86
N ALA A 750 47.78 40.46 -56.79
CA ALA A 750 46.93 40.06 -55.67
C ALA A 750 45.85 39.04 -56.09
N GLN A 751 45.30 38.36 -55.09
CA GLN A 751 44.21 37.42 -55.24
C GLN A 751 43.19 37.67 -54.13
N VAL A 752 41.93 37.82 -54.53
CA VAL A 752 40.77 37.86 -53.63
C VAL A 752 39.96 36.59 -53.85
N SER A 753 39.62 35.89 -52.77
CA SER A 753 38.80 34.68 -52.81
C SER A 753 37.59 34.82 -51.89
N ILE A 754 36.40 34.51 -52.41
CA ILE A 754 35.15 34.48 -51.66
C ILE A 754 34.66 33.04 -51.60
N LEU A 755 34.31 32.56 -50.42
CA LEU A 755 33.85 31.21 -50.14
C LEU A 755 32.38 31.25 -49.70
N PHE A 756 31.49 30.73 -50.56
CA PHE A 756 30.07 30.60 -50.30
C PHE A 756 29.75 29.23 -49.71
N MET A 757 29.35 29.21 -48.45
CA MET A 757 29.00 27.99 -47.71
C MET A 757 27.49 27.67 -47.78
N ASN A 758 26.66 28.69 -48.01
CA ASN A 758 25.20 28.54 -48.10
C ASN A 758 24.77 28.18 -49.53
N LEU A 759 24.90 26.90 -49.87
CA LEU A 759 24.45 26.37 -51.14
C LEU A 759 22.92 26.25 -51.15
N ALA A 760 22.29 26.63 -52.26
CA ALA A 760 20.89 26.34 -52.46
C ALA A 760 20.73 24.82 -52.48
N LYS A 761 20.09 24.25 -51.46
CA LYS A 761 19.58 22.88 -51.56
C LYS A 761 18.73 22.84 -52.81
N GLU A 762 18.96 21.85 -53.69
CA GLU A 762 18.03 21.57 -54.77
C GLU A 762 16.64 21.49 -54.14
N ALA A 763 15.85 22.54 -54.35
CA ALA A 763 14.43 22.51 -54.08
C ALA A 763 13.90 21.52 -55.10
N ALA A 764 13.68 20.29 -54.64
CA ALA A 764 13.02 19.24 -55.39
C ALA A 764 11.69 19.74 -55.96
#